data_AF-A0A963G8N2-F1
#
_entry.id   AF-A0A963G8N2-F1
#
_cell.length_a   1.000
_cell.length_b   1.000
_cell.length_c   1.000
_cell.angle_alpha   90.00
_cell.angle_beta   90.00
_cell.angle_gamma   90.00
#
_symmetry.space_group_name_H-M   'P 1'
#
loop_
_entity.id
_entity.type
_entity.pdbx_description
1 polymer ?
#
loop_
_entity_poly.entity_id
_entity_poly.type
_entity_poly.pdbx_seq_one_letter_code
_entity_poly.pdbx_strand_id
1 'polypeptide(L)'
;MKIQALNLAAFGPFSERSLEFDGDALQIVYGPNEAGKSSALRALKALLFGIETNTRDNFVHTYSKLRIAGRLRAADGQELRFMRRKGRKNTLLSADGEVLSEQALMPFLQGVTAPLFETLFGLDHQALVQGGEEILQQQGEVGQALFSAALGSHALHRLLADLDAEADVIFRPRGSTQQINAALKNFTELNKQVRECSLPSAKWEEQQRALERTSQALAELQSELAGDRIALNRLRRIQRVLPKLARRRELLQELDSMGEVVTLSADFAERRQQAVNGLELAQGAVARAVPYLNELQHGLNGLAVNRALLEQAEAIEDLHARLGSHRSALRERPQLEAERRQRSADAASRLREIRPELALQEIAALRPLLAAGQIIFDSGKEHAVLTTRLELATSNLQKTETLIKIIHRERAGLPQSGSPDILQKMVAAARKEGDLDGSIESLRCALAALQEECAADLSRLELWHGGLEDLAGVQVPNRESINRLAAAYDGLGYRLQRLAEKREAAAEGLHEAALRLDQIQRAGMVPTEADLAVARSERDTVWQLLRRHWLGGEDVSAEAGRYLGEERLPDVYERRIADADELADRLRREADRVAESAALQAKQDAGQRALEGVAEQLAVAATEQAGLDAEWRELWANAGVEPRSPREMLVWLDDFEKLRSRNSEMRALRQKAGQLEQARDRHIQQLNRQLLALGVEREASARLETELLECEALTQRLVEVGQKRLVLDKKIIEREAEVHAFSATLRLATEALAAWKTRWDGLMQRIGLPASTSPSAAGDYIEQVKALFAAQNEAEKLSISIAAIDDQAASLQNQVAGITAAVTPELAALSAEDAV
;
A
#
# COMPACT_ATOMS: atom_id res chain seq x y z
N MET A 1 -69.02 57.29 14.34
CA MET A 1 -67.54 57.26 14.29
C MET A 1 -67.10 56.90 12.89
N LYS A 2 -66.05 57.55 12.37
CA LYS A 2 -65.39 57.17 11.11
C LYS A 2 -63.92 56.87 11.36
N ILE A 3 -63.42 55.74 10.85
CA ILE A 3 -62.00 55.38 10.85
C ILE A 3 -61.39 55.95 9.59
N GLN A 4 -60.43 56.87 9.72
CA GLN A 4 -59.78 57.54 8.58
C GLN A 4 -58.46 56.88 8.21
N ALA A 5 -57.72 56.38 9.20
CA ALA A 5 -56.47 55.69 8.96
C ALA A 5 -56.19 54.64 10.03
N LEU A 6 -55.61 53.51 9.61
CA LEU A 6 -55.08 52.46 10.46
C LEU A 6 -53.62 52.21 10.08
N ASN A 7 -52.70 52.59 10.96
CA ASN A 7 -51.27 52.37 10.79
C ASN A 7 -50.78 51.20 11.66
N LEU A 8 -50.35 50.14 10.98
CA LEU A 8 -49.83 48.91 11.53
C LEU A 8 -48.30 49.04 11.63
N ALA A 9 -47.84 49.84 12.60
CA ALA A 9 -46.42 50.14 12.80
C ALA A 9 -45.61 48.87 13.12
N ALA A 10 -46.10 48.07 14.06
CA ALA A 10 -45.53 46.75 14.38
C ALA A 10 -46.64 45.85 14.95
N PHE A 11 -47.32 45.09 14.11
CA PHE A 11 -48.40 44.20 14.54
C PHE A 11 -48.63 43.04 13.56
N GLY A 12 -48.61 41.80 14.05
CA GLY A 12 -48.79 40.60 13.23
C GLY A 12 -47.70 40.51 12.14
N PRO A 13 -48.09 40.35 10.85
CA PRO A 13 -47.13 40.30 9.75
C PRO A 13 -46.64 41.68 9.28
N PHE A 14 -47.21 42.77 9.82
CA PHE A 14 -46.99 44.12 9.30
C PHE A 14 -45.85 44.84 10.00
N SER A 15 -45.03 45.55 9.21
CA SER A 15 -43.99 46.48 9.64
C SER A 15 -44.22 47.80 8.91
N GLU A 16 -44.60 48.85 9.63
CA GLU A 16 -44.86 50.21 9.12
C GLU A 16 -45.83 50.26 7.91
N ARG A 17 -46.98 49.57 8.03
CA ARG A 17 -48.01 49.56 6.97
C ARG A 17 -49.20 50.44 7.33
N SER A 18 -49.44 51.50 6.56
CA SER A 18 -50.62 52.35 6.72
C SER A 18 -51.74 51.97 5.75
N LEU A 19 -52.97 51.94 6.25
CA LEU A 19 -54.21 51.84 5.49
C LEU A 19 -54.97 53.17 5.67
N GLU A 20 -55.16 53.90 4.59
CA GLU A 20 -55.92 55.15 4.56
C GLU A 20 -57.31 54.88 3.97
N PHE A 21 -58.35 55.39 4.64
CA PHE A 21 -59.75 55.16 4.31
C PHE A 21 -60.40 56.48 3.91
N ASP A 22 -60.22 56.85 2.64
CA ASP A 22 -60.72 58.10 2.07
C ASP A 22 -62.13 57.97 1.51
N GLY A 23 -62.98 58.97 1.77
CA GLY A 23 -64.37 59.02 1.27
C GLY A 23 -65.39 58.31 2.17
N ASP A 24 -66.69 58.50 1.89
CA ASP A 24 -67.81 57.98 2.69
C ASP A 24 -68.42 56.68 2.11
N ALA A 25 -67.79 56.11 1.09
CA ALA A 25 -68.23 54.89 0.40
C ALA A 25 -67.61 53.61 0.99
N LEU A 26 -68.09 52.45 0.51
CA LEU A 26 -67.57 51.13 0.87
C LEU A 26 -66.08 51.00 0.53
N GLN A 27 -65.27 50.65 1.54
CA GLN A 27 -63.83 50.40 1.40
C GLN A 27 -63.55 48.90 1.38
N ILE A 28 -62.80 48.42 0.39
CA ILE A 28 -62.46 46.99 0.26
C ILE A 28 -60.96 46.80 0.46
N VAL A 29 -60.59 46.10 1.52
CA VAL A 29 -59.19 45.67 1.76
C VAL A 29 -59.04 44.23 1.27
N TYR A 30 -58.32 44.05 0.15
CA TYR A 30 -58.13 42.74 -0.48
C TYR A 30 -56.65 42.36 -0.61
N GLY A 31 -56.39 41.07 -0.82
CA GLY A 31 -55.05 40.51 -0.97
C GLY A 31 -55.10 38.98 -1.01
N PRO A 32 -53.99 38.29 -1.33
CA PRO A 32 -53.92 36.83 -1.32
C PRO A 32 -54.20 36.24 0.08
N ASN A 33 -54.41 34.92 0.15
CA ASN A 33 -54.46 34.23 1.43
C ASN A 33 -53.15 34.50 2.20
N GLU A 34 -53.25 34.61 3.53
CA GLU A 34 -52.12 34.93 4.43
C GLU A 34 -51.53 36.35 4.29
N ALA A 35 -52.09 37.22 3.43
CA ALA A 35 -51.69 38.62 3.33
C ALA A 35 -51.97 39.48 4.58
N GLY A 36 -52.49 38.88 5.66
CA GLY A 36 -52.74 39.56 6.93
C GLY A 36 -54.09 40.27 7.04
N LYS A 37 -55.07 39.99 6.18
CA LYS A 37 -56.42 40.61 6.22
C LYS A 37 -57.10 40.45 7.59
N SER A 38 -57.15 39.22 8.10
CA SER A 38 -57.69 38.93 9.44
C SER A 38 -56.83 39.53 10.56
N SER A 39 -55.52 39.70 10.35
CA SER A 39 -54.63 40.39 11.29
C SER A 39 -54.90 41.90 11.32
N ALA A 40 -55.28 42.52 10.21
CA ALA A 40 -55.67 43.93 10.16
C ALA A 40 -56.98 44.19 10.91
N LEU A 41 -57.98 43.29 10.79
CA LEU A 41 -59.22 43.38 11.59
C LEU A 41 -58.94 43.24 13.09
N ARG A 42 -58.08 42.29 13.49
CA ARG A 42 -57.64 42.14 14.89
C ARG A 42 -56.84 43.34 15.38
N ALA A 43 -56.02 43.95 14.53
CA ALA A 43 -55.32 45.19 14.85
C ALA A 43 -56.28 46.36 15.07
N LEU A 44 -57.35 46.46 14.27
CA LEU A 44 -58.38 47.48 14.45
C LEU A 44 -59.10 47.31 15.79
N LYS A 45 -59.52 46.07 16.15
CA LYS A 45 -60.06 45.77 17.48
C LYS A 45 -59.07 46.17 18.57
N ALA A 46 -57.80 45.76 18.40
CA ALA A 46 -56.77 46.02 19.39
C ALA A 46 -56.46 47.52 19.56
N LEU A 47 -56.57 48.31 18.49
CA LEU A 47 -56.45 49.77 18.52
C LEU A 47 -57.57 50.42 19.35
N LEU A 48 -58.81 49.95 19.19
CA LEU A 48 -59.99 50.51 19.86
C LEU A 48 -60.08 50.08 21.33
N PHE A 49 -59.80 48.81 21.65
CA PHE A 49 -60.12 48.22 22.95
C PHE A 49 -58.91 47.74 23.76
N GLY A 50 -57.71 47.66 23.18
CA GLY A 50 -56.53 47.10 23.87
C GLY A 50 -55.90 45.93 23.13
N ILE A 51 -54.58 45.85 23.18
CA ILE A 51 -53.84 44.67 22.75
C ILE A 51 -53.91 43.63 23.89
N GLU A 52 -54.51 42.47 23.61
CA GLU A 52 -54.67 41.39 24.57
C GLU A 52 -53.33 40.89 25.14
N THR A 53 -53.33 40.51 26.43
CA THR A 53 -52.14 40.02 27.14
C THR A 53 -51.51 38.82 26.42
N ASN A 54 -52.34 37.93 25.86
CA ASN A 54 -51.92 36.72 25.14
C ASN A 54 -52.22 36.79 23.63
N THR A 55 -51.99 37.93 22.97
CA THR A 55 -52.11 38.00 21.50
C THR A 55 -51.08 37.12 20.79
N ARG A 56 -51.54 36.42 19.74
CA ARG A 56 -50.69 35.63 18.83
C ARG A 56 -50.02 36.46 17.73
N ASP A 57 -50.25 37.77 17.69
CA ASP A 57 -49.73 38.68 16.65
C ASP A 57 -48.32 39.22 16.92
N ASN A 58 -47.51 38.48 17.70
CA ASN A 58 -46.13 38.83 18.08
C ASN A 58 -45.07 38.02 17.31
N PHE A 59 -45.42 37.38 16.21
CA PHE A 59 -44.53 36.45 15.49
C PHE A 59 -43.43 37.13 14.67
N VAL A 60 -43.66 38.35 14.16
CA VAL A 60 -42.60 39.19 13.55
C VAL A 60 -41.98 40.15 14.57
N HIS A 61 -42.82 40.73 15.44
CA HIS A 61 -42.42 41.77 16.39
C HIS A 61 -42.60 41.29 17.82
N THR A 62 -41.57 41.44 18.65
CA THR A 62 -41.65 41.10 20.08
C THR A 62 -42.72 41.93 20.79
N TYR A 63 -43.28 41.40 21.89
CA TYR A 63 -44.38 42.05 22.62
C TYR A 63 -44.12 43.51 22.99
N SER A 64 -42.88 43.88 23.32
CA SER A 64 -42.50 45.26 23.69
C SER A 64 -42.51 46.24 22.52
N LYS A 65 -42.45 45.73 21.28
CA LYS A 65 -42.44 46.53 20.06
C LYS A 65 -43.83 46.71 19.45
N LEU A 66 -44.84 45.96 19.91
CA LEU A 66 -46.18 46.01 19.34
C LEU A 66 -46.82 47.39 19.47
N ARG A 67 -47.11 48.00 18.32
CA ARG A 67 -47.67 49.35 18.21
C ARG A 67 -48.63 49.42 17.02
N ILE A 68 -49.81 49.96 17.28
CA ILE A 68 -50.83 50.26 16.27
C ILE A 68 -51.22 51.72 16.44
N ALA A 69 -51.27 52.49 15.37
CA ALA A 69 -51.79 53.85 15.40
C ALA A 69 -53.01 53.99 14.51
N GLY A 70 -53.82 54.99 14.77
CA GLY A 70 -54.95 55.28 13.91
C GLY A 70 -55.47 56.69 14.08
N ARG A 71 -56.36 57.04 13.14
CA ARG A 71 -57.03 58.33 13.10
C ARG A 71 -58.54 58.10 13.04
N LEU A 72 -59.25 58.62 14.03
CA LEU A 72 -60.70 58.55 14.12
C LEU A 72 -61.32 59.94 14.00
N ARG A 73 -62.51 60.02 13.42
CA ARG A 73 -63.34 61.22 13.38
C ARG A 73 -64.70 60.94 14.03
N ALA A 74 -65.11 61.79 14.96
CA ALA A 74 -66.43 61.75 15.61
C ALA A 74 -67.50 62.44 14.74
N ALA A 75 -68.77 62.29 15.11
CA ALA A 75 -69.89 62.86 14.36
C ALA A 75 -69.97 64.40 14.44
N ASP A 76 -69.39 64.98 15.51
CA ASP A 76 -69.24 66.43 15.73
C ASP A 76 -68.03 67.04 14.99
N GLY A 77 -67.29 66.23 14.23
CA GLY A 77 -66.10 66.65 13.47
C GLY A 77 -64.78 66.58 14.25
N GLN A 78 -64.78 66.19 15.53
CA GLN A 78 -63.55 66.03 16.30
C GLN A 78 -62.67 64.91 15.73
N GLU A 79 -61.39 65.19 15.50
CA GLU A 79 -60.40 64.19 15.06
C GLU A 79 -59.47 63.79 16.20
N LEU A 80 -59.20 62.48 16.33
CA LEU A 80 -58.24 61.93 17.29
C LEU A 80 -57.19 61.10 16.56
N ARG A 81 -55.93 61.51 16.67
CA ARG A 81 -54.76 60.74 16.24
C ARG A 81 -54.07 60.15 17.46
N PHE A 82 -53.97 58.83 17.51
CA PHE A 82 -53.43 58.14 18.66
C PHE A 82 -52.70 56.86 18.28
N MET A 83 -51.86 56.39 19.18
CA MET A 83 -51.17 55.12 19.10
C MET A 83 -51.47 54.28 20.33
N ARG A 84 -51.55 52.97 20.15
CA ARG A 84 -51.72 52.01 21.23
C ARG A 84 -50.54 51.05 21.24
N ARG A 85 -49.85 51.00 22.38
CA ARG A 85 -48.77 50.05 22.66
C ARG A 85 -49.26 48.90 23.53
N LYS A 86 -48.56 47.77 23.51
CA LYS A 86 -48.85 46.66 24.43
C LYS A 86 -48.41 46.99 25.86
N GLY A 87 -49.30 46.76 26.83
CA GLY A 87 -49.06 47.01 28.25
C GLY A 87 -50.32 46.78 29.08
N ARG A 88 -50.19 46.81 30.42
CA ARG A 88 -51.33 46.68 31.35
C ARG A 88 -51.90 48.03 31.82
N LYS A 89 -51.09 49.10 31.76
CA LYS A 89 -51.45 50.47 32.14
C LYS A 89 -50.80 51.43 31.13
N ASN A 90 -51.42 52.59 30.90
CA ASN A 90 -50.88 53.67 30.05
C ASN A 90 -50.50 53.17 28.64
N THR A 91 -51.45 52.50 27.99
CA THR A 91 -51.32 51.86 26.68
C THR A 91 -51.69 52.79 25.53
N LEU A 92 -52.56 53.77 25.77
CA LEU A 92 -52.99 54.77 24.79
C LEU A 92 -52.05 55.99 24.82
N LEU A 93 -51.54 56.39 23.66
CA LEU A 93 -50.58 57.46 23.48
C LEU A 93 -51.07 58.46 22.43
N SER A 94 -50.74 59.74 22.58
CA SER A 94 -50.97 60.78 21.57
C SER A 94 -50.00 60.63 20.39
N ALA A 95 -50.21 61.41 19.32
CA ALA A 95 -49.28 61.45 18.18
C ALA A 95 -47.85 61.85 18.59
N ASP A 96 -47.70 62.64 19.66
CA ASP A 96 -46.41 63.13 20.17
C ASP A 96 -45.80 62.18 21.24
N GLY A 97 -46.48 61.07 21.57
CA GLY A 97 -45.98 60.05 22.48
C GLY A 97 -46.36 60.23 23.96
N GLU A 98 -47.22 61.20 24.29
CA GLU A 98 -47.74 61.40 25.65
C GLU A 98 -48.87 60.42 25.98
N VAL A 99 -49.03 60.04 27.25
CA VAL A 99 -50.08 59.09 27.67
C VAL A 99 -51.45 59.75 27.66
N LEU A 100 -52.39 59.17 26.91
CA LEU A 100 -53.79 59.58 26.90
C LEU A 100 -54.64 58.72 27.85
N SER A 101 -55.67 59.34 28.45
CA SER A 101 -56.71 58.63 29.21
C SER A 101 -57.56 57.76 28.28
N GLU A 102 -57.96 56.56 28.73
CA GLU A 102 -58.92 55.71 28.01
C GLU A 102 -60.27 56.41 27.78
N GLN A 103 -60.60 57.44 28.58
CA GLN A 103 -61.79 58.29 28.38
C GLN A 103 -61.74 59.08 27.06
N ALA A 104 -60.55 59.30 26.47
CA ALA A 104 -60.41 59.99 25.19
C ALA A 104 -61.09 59.26 24.02
N LEU A 105 -61.32 57.94 24.13
CA LEU A 105 -62.01 57.13 23.12
C LEU A 105 -63.53 57.03 23.33
N MET A 106 -64.05 57.39 24.50
CA MET A 106 -65.48 57.30 24.81
C MET A 106 -66.39 58.07 23.83
N PRO A 107 -66.06 59.33 23.42
CA PRO A 107 -66.87 60.07 22.44
C PRO A 107 -66.96 59.39 21.06
N PHE A 108 -65.95 58.59 20.72
CA PHE A 108 -65.87 57.88 19.44
C PHE A 108 -66.59 56.52 19.49
N LEU A 109 -66.53 55.81 20.62
CA LEU A 109 -67.12 54.46 20.75
C LEU A 109 -68.62 54.46 21.09
N GLN A 110 -69.17 55.57 21.61
CA GLN A 110 -70.61 55.73 21.88
C GLN A 110 -71.26 54.55 22.64
N GLY A 111 -70.55 53.93 23.58
CA GLY A 111 -71.04 52.80 24.39
C GLY A 111 -70.86 51.40 23.80
N VAL A 112 -70.25 51.27 22.61
CA VAL A 112 -69.94 49.95 22.02
C VAL A 112 -68.80 49.29 22.81
N THR A 113 -69.06 48.12 23.37
CA THR A 113 -68.08 47.29 24.08
C THR A 113 -67.32 46.37 23.13
N ALA A 114 -66.18 45.83 23.56
CA ALA A 114 -65.39 44.91 22.73
C ALA A 114 -66.17 43.64 22.28
N PRO A 115 -66.97 42.96 23.14
CA PRO A 115 -67.79 41.83 22.71
C PRO A 115 -68.86 42.24 21.68
N LEU A 116 -69.52 43.39 21.89
CA LEU A 116 -70.53 43.89 20.97
C LEU A 116 -69.93 44.25 19.59
N PHE A 117 -68.70 44.77 19.59
CA PHE A 117 -67.96 45.03 18.35
C PHE A 117 -67.72 43.75 17.57
N GLU A 118 -67.29 42.66 18.21
CA GLU A 118 -67.03 41.37 17.54
C GLU A 118 -68.29 40.73 16.97
N THR A 119 -69.41 40.79 17.71
CA THR A 119 -70.67 40.16 17.27
C THR A 119 -71.36 40.92 16.12
N LEU A 120 -71.31 42.27 16.11
CA LEU A 120 -72.11 43.07 15.18
C LEU A 120 -71.30 43.83 14.11
N PHE A 121 -70.04 44.18 14.39
CA PHE A 121 -69.25 45.09 13.53
C PHE A 121 -67.94 44.46 13.01
N GLY A 122 -67.41 43.44 13.70
CA GLY A 122 -66.14 42.76 13.42
C GLY A 122 -66.33 41.32 12.98
N LEU A 123 -67.31 41.06 12.11
CA LEU A 123 -67.67 39.71 11.65
C LEU A 123 -66.48 39.04 10.94
N ASP A 124 -66.04 37.92 11.49
CA ASP A 124 -65.13 36.99 10.82
C ASP A 124 -65.82 35.66 10.50
N HIS A 125 -65.15 34.81 9.71
CA HIS A 125 -65.73 33.54 9.31
C HIS A 125 -66.00 32.61 10.50
N GLN A 126 -65.15 32.63 11.53
CA GLN A 126 -65.33 31.76 12.70
C GLN A 126 -66.52 32.22 13.55
N ALA A 127 -66.70 33.53 13.75
CA ALA A 127 -67.84 34.11 14.44
C ALA A 127 -69.16 33.83 13.70
N LEU A 128 -69.15 33.84 12.35
CA LEU A 128 -70.32 33.45 11.55
C LEU A 128 -70.67 31.97 11.68
N VAL A 129 -69.66 31.09 11.68
CA VAL A 129 -69.86 29.64 11.86
C VAL A 129 -70.34 29.34 13.27
N GLN A 130 -69.73 29.96 14.29
CA GLN A 130 -70.13 29.81 15.68
C GLN A 130 -71.55 30.33 15.93
N GLY A 131 -71.93 31.47 15.35
CA GLY A 131 -73.31 31.95 15.39
C GLY A 131 -74.29 30.99 14.70
N GLY A 132 -73.87 30.35 13.60
CA GLY A 132 -74.63 29.28 12.95
C GLY A 132 -74.76 28.02 13.80
N GLU A 133 -73.71 27.64 14.52
CA GLU A 133 -73.71 26.52 15.46
C GLU A 133 -74.56 26.81 16.70
N GLU A 134 -74.56 28.04 17.24
CA GLU A 134 -75.44 28.45 18.34
C GLU A 134 -76.93 28.38 17.94
N ILE A 135 -77.24 28.73 16.69
CA ILE A 135 -78.57 28.54 16.10
C ILE A 135 -78.93 27.05 16.01
N LEU A 136 -78.00 26.19 15.60
CA LEU A 136 -78.17 24.74 15.50
C LEU A 136 -78.27 24.04 16.87
N GLN A 137 -77.56 24.55 17.87
CA GLN A 137 -77.44 23.97 19.22
C GLN A 137 -78.55 24.42 20.19
N GLN A 138 -79.59 25.11 19.70
CA GLN A 138 -80.74 25.56 20.49
C GLN A 138 -80.39 26.41 21.73
N GLN A 139 -79.30 27.18 21.71
CA GLN A 139 -79.06 28.18 22.75
C GLN A 139 -79.61 29.54 22.33
N GLY A 140 -80.87 29.79 22.66
CA GLY A 140 -81.54 31.08 22.49
C GLY A 140 -82.97 30.96 21.97
N GLU A 141 -83.88 31.79 22.51
CA GLU A 141 -85.32 31.83 22.17
C GLU A 141 -85.60 32.03 20.66
N VAL A 142 -84.62 32.47 19.87
CA VAL A 142 -84.74 32.74 18.44
C VAL A 142 -84.67 31.46 17.58
N GLY A 143 -83.90 30.45 17.99
CA GLY A 143 -83.71 29.22 17.21
C GLY A 143 -84.93 28.30 17.21
N GLN A 144 -85.65 28.22 18.33
CA GLN A 144 -86.85 27.40 18.46
C GLN A 144 -88.07 27.95 17.72
N ALA A 145 -88.21 29.28 17.61
CA ALA A 145 -89.35 29.92 16.95
C ALA A 145 -89.30 29.81 15.42
N LEU A 146 -88.09 29.77 14.83
CA LEU A 146 -87.90 29.74 13.38
C LEU A 146 -88.11 28.33 12.77
N PHE A 147 -87.74 27.27 13.48
CA PHE A 147 -87.85 25.89 12.97
C PHE A 147 -89.20 25.22 13.25
N SER A 148 -89.93 25.63 14.28
CA SER A 148 -91.23 25.05 14.64
C SER A 148 -92.37 25.41 13.67
N ALA A 149 -92.20 26.45 12.84
CA ALA A 149 -93.26 26.96 11.96
C ALA A 149 -93.26 26.41 10.52
N ALA A 150 -92.20 25.74 10.05
CA ALA A 150 -92.00 25.56 8.60
C ALA A 150 -92.10 24.13 8.05
N LEU A 151 -91.75 23.04 8.76
CA LEU A 151 -91.62 21.72 8.13
C LEU A 151 -92.00 20.56 9.07
N GLY A 152 -92.85 19.66 8.58
CA GLY A 152 -93.42 18.52 9.31
C GLY A 152 -92.36 17.65 10.01
N SER A 153 -92.48 17.57 11.33
CA SER A 153 -91.41 17.22 12.27
C SER A 153 -90.95 15.76 12.26
N HIS A 154 -91.67 14.80 11.67
CA HIS A 154 -91.28 13.39 11.81
C HIS A 154 -90.44 12.81 10.66
N ALA A 155 -90.56 13.33 9.43
CA ALA A 155 -89.81 12.78 8.29
C ALA A 155 -88.36 13.27 8.24
N LEU A 156 -88.12 14.54 8.56
CA LEU A 156 -86.78 15.13 8.55
C LEU A 156 -85.91 14.56 9.70
N HIS A 157 -86.50 14.35 10.88
CA HIS A 157 -85.79 13.75 12.01
C HIS A 157 -85.34 12.32 11.74
N ARG A 158 -86.14 11.53 11.01
CA ARG A 158 -85.76 10.16 10.64
C ARG A 158 -84.62 10.15 9.62
N LEU A 159 -84.70 11.03 8.61
CA LEU A 159 -83.66 11.15 7.59
C LEU A 159 -82.33 11.67 8.18
N LEU A 160 -82.40 12.61 9.13
CA LEU A 160 -81.21 13.05 9.88
C LEU A 160 -80.63 11.93 10.74
N ALA A 161 -81.46 11.17 11.45
CA ALA A 161 -80.98 10.04 12.25
C ALA A 161 -80.36 8.93 11.39
N ASP A 162 -80.92 8.66 10.22
CA ASP A 162 -80.37 7.68 9.26
C ASP A 162 -79.02 8.17 8.70
N LEU A 163 -78.91 9.45 8.34
CA LEU A 163 -77.65 10.06 7.90
C LEU A 163 -76.59 10.12 9.03
N ASP A 164 -76.99 10.37 10.27
CA ASP A 164 -76.10 10.34 11.43
C ASP A 164 -75.59 8.92 11.70
N ALA A 165 -76.45 7.89 11.53
CA ALA A 165 -76.06 6.50 11.66
C ALA A 165 -75.08 6.06 10.54
N GLU A 166 -75.31 6.50 9.30
CA GLU A 166 -74.37 6.28 8.19
C GLU A 166 -73.04 7.00 8.42
N ALA A 167 -73.09 8.25 8.87
CA ALA A 167 -71.90 9.03 9.22
C ALA A 167 -71.10 8.35 10.35
N ASP A 168 -71.79 7.82 11.37
CA ASP A 168 -71.20 7.14 12.51
C ASP A 168 -70.47 5.83 12.16
N VAL A 169 -70.90 5.13 11.10
CA VAL A 169 -70.19 3.96 10.56
C VAL A 169 -68.88 4.38 9.90
N ILE A 170 -68.89 5.50 9.20
CA ILE A 170 -67.75 6.02 8.44
C ILE A 170 -66.72 6.68 9.37
N PHE A 171 -67.18 7.49 10.32
CA PHE A 171 -66.33 8.29 11.20
C PHE A 171 -67.03 8.66 12.52
N ARG A 172 -66.35 8.42 13.64
CA ARG A 172 -66.73 8.95 14.95
C ARG A 172 -65.56 9.69 15.58
N PRO A 173 -65.72 10.93 16.11
CA PRO A 173 -64.60 11.72 16.65
C PRO A 173 -63.77 11.03 17.74
N ARG A 174 -64.36 10.08 18.48
CA ARG A 174 -63.70 9.31 19.55
C ARG A 174 -63.68 7.80 19.31
N GLY A 175 -64.12 7.34 18.14
CA GLY A 175 -64.15 5.92 17.81
C GLY A 175 -62.86 5.46 17.15
N SER A 176 -62.40 4.25 17.43
CA SER A 176 -61.14 3.70 16.87
C SER A 176 -61.35 2.70 15.73
N THR A 177 -62.60 2.24 15.54
CA THR A 177 -62.94 1.12 14.66
C THR A 177 -63.61 1.53 13.35
N GLN A 178 -64.10 2.77 13.24
CA GLN A 178 -64.71 3.32 12.04
C GLN A 178 -63.68 3.40 10.90
N GLN A 179 -64.15 3.26 9.66
CA GLN A 179 -63.28 3.12 8.49
C GLN A 179 -62.26 4.26 8.35
N ILE A 180 -62.67 5.52 8.54
CA ILE A 180 -61.76 6.66 8.44
C ILE A 180 -60.74 6.67 9.59
N ASN A 181 -61.14 6.33 10.81
CA ASN A 181 -60.24 6.32 11.96
C ASN A 181 -59.22 5.18 11.89
N ALA A 182 -59.64 4.00 11.42
CA ALA A 182 -58.73 2.89 11.13
C ALA A 182 -57.74 3.25 10.00
N ALA A 183 -58.22 3.89 8.93
CA ALA A 183 -57.37 4.36 7.83
C ALA A 183 -56.38 5.45 8.29
N LEU A 184 -56.81 6.40 9.11
CA LEU A 184 -55.93 7.43 9.69
C LEU A 184 -54.87 6.81 10.59
N LYS A 185 -55.23 5.84 11.43
CA LYS A 185 -54.27 5.11 12.28
C LYS A 185 -53.24 4.37 11.42
N ASN A 186 -53.69 3.65 10.40
CA ASN A 186 -52.80 2.97 9.46
C ASN A 186 -51.90 3.96 8.70
N PHE A 187 -52.44 5.10 8.25
CA PHE A 187 -51.66 6.16 7.61
C PHE A 187 -50.60 6.76 8.54
N THR A 188 -50.92 6.98 9.82
CA THR A 188 -49.94 7.46 10.80
C THR A 188 -48.84 6.44 11.09
N GLU A 189 -49.18 5.15 11.16
CA GLU A 189 -48.22 4.08 11.38
C GLU A 189 -47.30 3.90 10.15
N LEU A 190 -47.87 3.89 8.94
CA LEU A 190 -47.10 3.84 7.70
C LEU A 190 -46.19 5.07 7.55
N ASN A 191 -46.65 6.27 7.88
CA ASN A 191 -45.79 7.46 7.88
C ASN A 191 -44.68 7.39 8.92
N LYS A 192 -44.95 6.79 10.08
CA LYS A 192 -43.93 6.56 11.10
C LYS A 192 -42.87 5.58 10.59
N GLN A 193 -43.28 4.46 9.97
CA GLN A 193 -42.38 3.50 9.34
C GLN A 193 -41.57 4.14 8.20
N VAL A 194 -42.20 4.95 7.34
CA VAL A 194 -41.48 5.71 6.30
C VAL A 194 -40.44 6.63 6.93
N ARG A 195 -40.78 7.35 8.02
CA ARG A 195 -39.83 8.22 8.73
C ARG A 195 -38.68 7.45 9.38
N GLU A 196 -38.95 6.29 9.97
CA GLU A 196 -37.94 5.44 10.62
C GLU A 196 -37.01 4.77 9.61
N CYS A 197 -37.54 4.34 8.46
CA CYS A 197 -36.77 3.76 7.37
C CYS A 197 -36.11 4.80 6.47
N SER A 198 -36.59 6.05 6.46
CA SER A 198 -36.00 7.13 5.67
C SER A 198 -34.86 7.79 6.45
N LEU A 199 -33.71 7.92 5.80
CA LEU A 199 -32.66 8.79 6.32
C LEU A 199 -33.02 10.24 5.99
N PRO A 200 -33.12 11.15 6.98
CA PRO A 200 -33.38 12.56 6.71
C PRO A 200 -32.30 13.13 5.77
N SER A 201 -32.73 13.86 4.74
CA SER A 201 -31.82 14.45 3.73
C SER A 201 -30.68 15.27 4.37
N ALA A 202 -30.94 15.99 5.47
CA ALA A 202 -29.92 16.70 6.23
C ALA A 202 -28.83 15.76 6.82
N LYS A 203 -29.22 14.60 7.34
CA LYS A 203 -28.29 13.61 7.90
C LYS A 203 -27.51 12.89 6.79
N TRP A 204 -28.13 12.65 5.65
CA TRP A 204 -27.44 12.15 4.45
C TRP A 204 -26.41 13.14 3.95
N GLU A 205 -26.77 14.42 3.79
CA GLU A 205 -25.84 15.47 3.36
C GLU A 205 -24.69 15.67 4.34
N GLU A 206 -24.94 15.59 5.65
CA GLU A 206 -23.90 15.66 6.67
C GLU A 206 -22.90 14.49 6.54
N GLN A 207 -23.41 13.26 6.41
CA GLN A 207 -22.57 12.06 6.24
C GLN A 207 -21.82 12.08 4.90
N GLN A 208 -22.45 12.56 3.83
CA GLN A 208 -21.82 12.69 2.52
C GLN A 208 -20.71 13.75 2.53
N ARG A 209 -20.93 14.90 3.17
CA ARG A 209 -19.86 15.90 3.37
C ARG A 209 -18.75 15.38 4.28
N ALA A 210 -19.06 14.57 5.29
CA ALA A 210 -18.05 13.95 6.14
C ALA A 210 -17.22 12.93 5.35
N LEU A 211 -17.84 12.14 4.48
CA LEU A 211 -17.16 11.21 3.57
C LEU A 211 -16.27 11.95 2.57
N GLU A 212 -16.76 13.04 1.96
CA GLU A 212 -15.98 13.87 1.04
C GLU A 212 -14.76 14.47 1.74
N ARG A 213 -14.93 15.04 2.94
CA ARG A 213 -13.80 15.59 3.71
C ARG A 213 -12.78 14.53 4.10
N THR A 214 -13.23 13.38 4.59
CA THR A 214 -12.34 12.29 5.02
C THR A 214 -11.63 11.63 3.84
N SER A 215 -12.31 11.45 2.71
CA SER A 215 -11.70 10.92 1.48
C SER A 215 -10.69 11.90 0.88
N GLN A 216 -10.96 13.20 0.92
CA GLN A 216 -10.01 14.22 0.49
C GLN A 216 -8.78 14.27 1.39
N ALA A 217 -8.96 14.25 2.72
CA ALA A 217 -7.85 14.18 3.67
C ALA A 217 -7.01 12.90 3.48
N LEU A 218 -7.66 11.75 3.21
CA LEU A 218 -6.97 10.50 2.90
C LEU A 218 -6.13 10.62 1.62
N ALA A 219 -6.68 11.23 0.57
CA ALA A 219 -5.96 11.42 -0.69
C ALA A 219 -4.74 12.36 -0.53
N GLU A 220 -4.88 13.43 0.25
CA GLU A 220 -3.78 14.34 0.61
C GLU A 220 -2.67 13.61 1.37
N LEU A 221 -3.02 12.88 2.44
CA LEU A 221 -2.08 12.06 3.22
C LEU A 221 -1.38 10.99 2.38
N GLN A 222 -2.10 10.34 1.45
CA GLN A 222 -1.49 9.36 0.54
C GLN A 222 -0.49 10.01 -0.42
N SER A 223 -0.79 11.22 -0.90
CA SER A 223 0.12 12.01 -1.75
C SER A 223 1.37 12.44 -0.99
N GLU A 224 1.21 12.95 0.24
CA GLU A 224 2.33 13.30 1.13
C GLU A 224 3.22 12.09 1.41
N LEU A 225 2.62 10.96 1.79
CA LEU A 225 3.34 9.70 2.05
C LEU A 225 4.09 9.20 0.81
N ALA A 226 3.52 9.35 -0.39
CA ALA A 226 4.21 9.03 -1.63
C ALA A 226 5.41 9.95 -1.87
N GLY A 227 5.26 11.26 -1.63
CA GLY A 227 6.34 12.25 -1.70
C GLY A 227 7.48 11.94 -0.72
N ASP A 228 7.14 11.66 0.54
CA ASP A 228 8.09 11.32 1.59
C ASP A 228 8.84 10.02 1.30
N ARG A 229 8.16 9.01 0.75
CA ARG A 229 8.81 7.76 0.31
C ARG A 229 9.83 8.01 -0.81
N ILE A 230 9.52 8.88 -1.76
CA ILE A 230 10.46 9.27 -2.82
C ILE A 230 11.66 10.00 -2.23
N ALA A 231 11.43 10.95 -1.32
CA ALA A 231 12.49 11.68 -0.62
C ALA A 231 13.37 10.74 0.20
N LEU A 232 12.78 9.82 0.97
CA LEU A 232 13.48 8.81 1.76
C LEU A 232 14.35 7.92 0.87
N ASN A 233 13.80 7.42 -0.24
CA ASN A 233 14.56 6.58 -1.18
C ASN A 233 15.72 7.36 -1.82
N ARG A 234 15.52 8.63 -2.18
CA ARG A 234 16.58 9.51 -2.68
C ARG A 234 17.67 9.70 -1.63
N LEU A 235 17.31 10.00 -0.38
CA LEU A 235 18.25 10.20 0.72
C LEU A 235 19.02 8.91 1.06
N ARG A 236 18.35 7.74 1.08
CA ARG A 236 19.01 6.44 1.27
C ARG A 236 20.02 6.12 0.15
N ARG A 237 19.68 6.42 -1.10
CA ARG A 237 20.63 6.30 -2.24
C ARG A 237 21.83 7.20 -2.05
N ILE A 238 21.62 8.46 -1.68
CA ILE A 238 22.70 9.40 -1.39
C ILE A 238 23.57 8.88 -0.24
N GLN A 239 22.96 8.49 0.88
CA GLN A 239 23.65 7.95 2.06
C GLN A 239 24.50 6.71 1.72
N ARG A 240 24.00 5.80 0.88
CA ARG A 240 24.75 4.60 0.43
C ARG A 240 25.95 4.95 -0.46
N VAL A 241 25.85 6.00 -1.27
CA VAL A 241 26.86 6.38 -2.26
C VAL A 241 27.89 7.36 -1.68
N LEU A 242 27.52 8.17 -0.69
CA LEU A 242 28.37 9.19 -0.10
C LEU A 242 29.73 8.65 0.42
N PRO A 243 29.79 7.52 1.16
CA PRO A 243 31.06 6.94 1.60
C PRO A 243 31.92 6.46 0.42
N LYS A 244 31.29 5.96 -0.66
CA LYS A 244 32.01 5.54 -1.87
C LYS A 244 32.59 6.73 -2.63
N LEU A 245 31.86 7.83 -2.70
CA LEU A 245 32.34 9.08 -3.30
C LEU A 245 33.46 9.71 -2.48
N ALA A 246 33.38 9.66 -1.15
CA ALA A 246 34.46 10.06 -0.27
C ALA A 246 35.71 9.20 -0.50
N ARG A 247 35.57 7.87 -0.49
CA ARG A 247 36.67 6.95 -0.77
C ARG A 247 37.26 7.13 -2.18
N ARG A 248 36.43 7.42 -3.18
CA ARG A 248 36.91 7.75 -4.53
C ARG A 248 37.71 9.05 -4.55
N ARG A 249 37.29 10.09 -3.82
CA ARG A 249 38.06 11.34 -3.70
C ARG A 249 39.41 11.10 -3.03
N GLU A 250 39.45 10.33 -1.95
CA GLU A 250 40.71 9.93 -1.29
C GLU A 250 41.63 9.19 -2.27
N LEU A 251 41.12 8.14 -2.94
CA LEU A 251 41.91 7.35 -3.90
C LEU A 251 42.39 8.18 -5.09
N LEU A 252 41.58 9.15 -5.55
CA LEU A 252 42.01 10.06 -6.62
C LEU A 252 43.08 11.03 -6.13
N GLN A 253 43.00 11.54 -4.90
CA GLN A 253 44.08 12.34 -4.32
C GLN A 253 45.36 11.52 -4.11
N GLU A 254 45.23 10.26 -3.65
CA GLU A 254 46.35 9.33 -3.56
C GLU A 254 46.97 9.11 -4.95
N LEU A 255 46.16 8.86 -5.98
CA LEU A 255 46.63 8.69 -7.36
C LEU A 255 47.31 9.96 -7.91
N ASP A 256 46.73 11.13 -7.68
CA ASP A 256 47.29 12.42 -8.11
C ASP A 256 48.62 12.71 -7.40
N SER A 257 48.73 12.33 -6.11
CA SER A 257 49.96 12.44 -5.32
C SER A 257 51.07 11.50 -5.79
N MET A 258 50.73 10.40 -6.47
CA MET A 258 51.71 9.48 -7.06
C MET A 258 52.32 10.05 -8.36
N GLY A 259 51.74 11.09 -8.95
CA GLY A 259 52.24 11.74 -10.16
C GLY A 259 52.20 10.84 -11.41
N GLU A 260 53.01 11.14 -12.42
CA GLU A 260 53.18 10.24 -13.58
C GLU A 260 53.95 8.98 -13.16
N VAL A 261 53.20 7.92 -12.88
CA VAL A 261 53.76 6.59 -12.62
C VAL A 261 54.16 5.96 -13.95
N VAL A 262 55.42 6.15 -14.35
CA VAL A 262 56.01 5.44 -15.48
C VAL A 262 56.17 3.97 -15.08
N THR A 263 55.41 3.08 -15.72
CA THR A 263 55.57 1.64 -15.56
C THR A 263 56.90 1.21 -16.18
N LEU A 264 57.90 1.08 -15.31
CA LEU A 264 59.22 0.58 -15.67
C LEU A 264 59.10 -0.90 -16.02
N SER A 265 59.70 -1.31 -17.13
CA SER A 265 59.75 -2.72 -17.51
C SER A 265 60.58 -3.52 -16.50
N ALA A 266 60.33 -4.82 -16.41
CA ALA A 266 60.96 -5.69 -15.41
C ALA A 266 62.51 -5.69 -15.45
N ASP A 267 63.10 -5.37 -16.60
CA ASP A 267 64.55 -5.25 -16.84
C ASP A 267 65.13 -3.85 -16.57
N PHE A 268 64.33 -2.88 -16.11
CA PHE A 268 64.78 -1.49 -15.92
C PHE A 268 65.94 -1.37 -14.93
N ALA A 269 65.92 -2.13 -13.83
CA ALA A 269 67.00 -2.11 -12.85
C ALA A 269 68.33 -2.56 -13.48
N GLU A 270 68.28 -3.58 -14.34
CA GLU A 270 69.46 -4.11 -15.04
C GLU A 270 69.95 -3.14 -16.12
N ARG A 271 69.04 -2.55 -16.91
CA ARG A 271 69.39 -1.52 -17.91
C ARG A 271 69.99 -0.27 -17.27
N ARG A 272 69.45 0.18 -16.12
CA ARG A 272 70.02 1.30 -15.35
C ARG A 272 71.42 0.97 -14.88
N GLN A 273 71.64 -0.22 -14.31
CA GLN A 273 72.96 -0.63 -13.83
C GLN A 273 73.99 -0.69 -14.96
N GLN A 274 73.61 -1.24 -16.12
CA GLN A 274 74.47 -1.28 -17.31
C GLN A 274 74.81 0.13 -17.82
N ALA A 275 73.83 1.04 -17.87
CA ALA A 275 74.04 2.42 -18.31
C ALA A 275 74.94 3.22 -17.35
N VAL A 276 74.77 3.05 -16.04
CA VAL A 276 75.61 3.70 -15.02
C VAL A 276 77.06 3.18 -15.09
N ASN A 277 77.24 1.86 -15.17
CA ASN A 277 78.57 1.27 -15.34
C ASN A 277 79.23 1.73 -16.66
N GLY A 278 78.46 1.85 -17.74
CA GLY A 278 78.94 2.38 -19.02
C GLY A 278 79.39 3.83 -18.94
N LEU A 279 78.66 4.68 -18.20
CA LEU A 279 79.02 6.07 -17.96
C LEU A 279 80.33 6.20 -17.17
N GLU A 280 80.49 5.42 -16.10
CA GLU A 280 81.70 5.43 -15.27
C GLU A 280 82.95 5.00 -16.08
N LEU A 281 82.83 3.96 -16.91
CA LEU A 281 83.90 3.52 -17.81
C LEU A 281 84.29 4.61 -18.82
N ALA A 282 83.31 5.28 -19.41
CA ALA A 282 83.55 6.36 -20.38
C ALA A 282 84.20 7.59 -19.73
N GLN A 283 83.76 7.98 -18.54
CA GLN A 283 84.38 9.08 -17.78
C GLN A 283 85.84 8.76 -17.41
N GLY A 284 86.13 7.51 -17.02
CA GLY A 284 87.50 7.05 -16.76
C GLY A 284 88.40 7.08 -18.01
N ALA A 285 87.85 6.85 -19.20
CA ALA A 285 88.58 6.98 -20.46
C ALA A 285 88.93 8.45 -20.77
N VAL A 286 87.96 9.37 -20.62
CA VAL A 286 88.17 10.81 -20.82
C VAL A 286 89.22 11.37 -19.85
N ALA A 287 89.15 10.99 -18.58
CA ALA A 287 90.09 11.43 -17.55
C ALA A 287 91.55 11.04 -17.85
N ARG A 288 91.78 9.96 -18.59
CA ARG A 288 93.13 9.52 -19.02
C ARG A 288 93.60 10.17 -20.32
N ALA A 289 92.68 10.43 -21.26
CA ALA A 289 93.01 10.98 -22.56
C ALA A 289 93.38 12.47 -22.51
N VAL A 290 92.75 13.25 -21.64
CA VAL A 290 92.96 14.71 -21.54
C VAL A 290 94.38 15.10 -21.09
N PRO A 291 94.97 14.51 -20.04
CA PRO A 291 96.34 14.81 -19.63
C PRO A 291 97.38 14.46 -20.70
N TYR A 292 97.19 13.32 -21.38
CA TYR A 292 98.08 12.86 -22.44
C TYR A 292 98.10 13.82 -23.64
N LEU A 293 96.93 14.38 -23.99
CA LEU A 293 96.82 15.40 -25.04
C LEU A 293 97.59 16.68 -24.68
N ASN A 294 97.51 17.11 -23.41
CA ASN A 294 98.22 18.30 -22.93
C ASN A 294 99.74 18.12 -22.91
N GLU A 295 100.24 16.92 -22.56
CA GLU A 295 101.67 16.60 -22.65
C GLU A 295 102.19 16.71 -24.08
N LEU A 296 101.46 16.17 -25.06
CA LEU A 296 101.82 16.24 -26.47
C LEU A 296 101.83 17.69 -26.99
N GLN A 297 100.87 18.52 -26.57
CA GLN A 297 100.83 19.95 -26.94
C GLN A 297 101.97 20.76 -26.32
N HIS A 298 102.40 20.44 -25.10
CA HIS A 298 103.57 21.07 -24.49
C HIS A 298 104.87 20.72 -25.22
N GLY A 299 105.02 19.47 -25.67
CA GLY A 299 106.18 19.05 -26.46
C GLY A 299 106.29 19.77 -27.80
N LEU A 300 105.15 20.05 -28.45
CA LEU A 300 105.08 20.79 -29.71
C LEU A 300 105.52 22.27 -29.59
N ASN A 301 105.23 22.92 -28.47
CA ASN A 301 105.51 24.34 -28.28
C ASN A 301 106.97 24.66 -27.92
N GLY A 302 107.81 23.64 -27.65
CA GLY A 302 109.21 23.80 -27.22
C GLY A 302 110.25 23.82 -28.34
N LEU A 303 109.84 23.75 -29.61
CA LEU A 303 110.76 23.60 -30.74
C LEU A 303 111.16 24.97 -31.33
N ALA A 304 112.46 25.29 -31.33
CA ALA A 304 113.03 26.50 -31.95
C ALA A 304 113.88 26.13 -33.18
N VAL A 305 113.55 26.67 -34.35
CA VAL A 305 114.11 26.24 -35.65
C VAL A 305 115.04 27.31 -36.25
N ASN A 306 116.23 26.88 -36.69
CA ASN A 306 117.29 27.71 -37.28
C ASN A 306 117.02 27.99 -38.77
N ARG A 307 116.65 29.24 -39.11
CA ARG A 307 116.17 29.62 -40.45
C ARG A 307 117.23 29.61 -41.56
N ALA A 308 118.52 29.77 -41.23
CA ALA A 308 119.59 29.76 -42.24
C ALA A 308 119.91 28.34 -42.78
N LEU A 309 119.62 27.30 -41.98
CA LEU A 309 119.69 25.91 -42.40
C LEU A 309 118.40 25.48 -43.12
N LEU A 310 117.25 26.06 -42.72
CA LEU A 310 115.94 25.87 -43.36
C LEU A 310 115.88 26.37 -44.81
N GLU A 311 116.58 27.46 -45.16
CA GLU A 311 116.56 28.00 -46.52
C GLU A 311 117.27 27.09 -47.55
N GLN A 312 118.11 26.16 -47.09
CA GLN A 312 118.67 25.06 -47.90
C GLN A 312 118.13 23.69 -47.45
N ALA A 313 117.12 23.66 -46.58
CA ALA A 313 116.64 22.42 -45.96
C ALA A 313 115.98 21.47 -46.95
N GLU A 314 115.21 21.92 -47.95
CA GLU A 314 114.65 20.97 -48.93
C GLU A 314 115.74 20.18 -49.65
N ALA A 315 116.89 20.80 -49.95
CA ALA A 315 117.98 20.13 -50.66
C ALA A 315 118.85 19.25 -49.74
N ILE A 316 119.08 19.68 -48.49
CA ILE A 316 119.87 18.94 -47.49
C ILE A 316 119.02 17.83 -46.84
N GLU A 317 117.74 18.08 -46.55
CA GLU A 317 116.78 17.05 -46.10
C GLU A 317 116.46 16.06 -47.22
N ASP A 318 116.34 16.45 -48.49
CA ASP A 318 116.18 15.46 -49.57
C ASP A 318 117.42 14.57 -49.66
N LEU A 319 118.64 15.14 -49.60
CA LEU A 319 119.87 14.34 -49.61
C LEU A 319 120.03 13.49 -48.34
N HIS A 320 119.75 14.00 -47.14
CA HIS A 320 119.86 13.28 -45.87
C HIS A 320 118.73 12.23 -45.69
N ALA A 321 117.49 12.54 -46.08
CA ALA A 321 116.39 11.58 -46.10
C ALA A 321 116.66 10.47 -47.11
N ARG A 322 117.20 10.80 -48.28
CA ARG A 322 117.62 9.80 -49.28
C ARG A 322 118.86 9.03 -48.83
N LEU A 323 119.76 9.60 -48.03
CA LEU A 323 120.90 8.88 -47.42
C LEU A 323 120.44 7.90 -46.33
N GLY A 324 119.45 8.31 -45.53
CA GLY A 324 118.78 7.45 -44.54
C GLY A 324 118.02 6.30 -45.18
N SER A 325 117.21 6.57 -46.22
CA SER A 325 116.52 5.53 -46.99
C SER A 325 117.49 4.67 -47.80
N HIS A 326 118.61 5.21 -48.28
CA HIS A 326 119.64 4.44 -48.98
C HIS A 326 120.41 3.50 -48.04
N ARG A 327 120.76 3.96 -46.82
CA ARG A 327 121.37 3.12 -45.77
C ARG A 327 120.41 2.08 -45.20
N SER A 328 119.13 2.42 -45.01
CA SER A 328 118.08 1.47 -44.61
C SER A 328 117.77 0.48 -45.72
N ALA A 329 117.58 0.91 -46.97
CA ALA A 329 117.30 0.03 -48.11
C ALA A 329 118.46 -0.93 -48.43
N LEU A 330 119.72 -0.51 -48.32
CA LEU A 330 120.88 -1.41 -48.48
C LEU A 330 121.04 -2.40 -47.31
N ARG A 331 120.64 -2.01 -46.09
CA ARG A 331 120.61 -2.90 -44.91
C ARG A 331 119.39 -3.85 -44.90
N GLU A 332 118.27 -3.42 -45.48
CA GLU A 332 117.02 -4.16 -45.59
C GLU A 332 116.95 -5.04 -46.83
N ARG A 333 117.77 -4.78 -47.87
CA ARG A 333 117.86 -5.61 -49.09
C ARG A 333 117.99 -7.11 -48.78
N PRO A 334 118.86 -7.59 -47.86
CA PRO A 334 118.94 -9.01 -47.51
C PRO A 334 117.68 -9.52 -46.79
N GLN A 335 117.02 -8.66 -45.99
CA GLN A 335 115.78 -9.00 -45.27
C GLN A 335 114.60 -9.10 -46.24
N LEU A 336 114.44 -8.16 -47.17
CA LEU A 336 113.42 -8.22 -48.23
C LEU A 336 113.64 -9.41 -49.17
N GLU A 337 114.89 -9.80 -49.44
CA GLU A 337 115.22 -11.03 -50.18
C GLU A 337 114.84 -12.29 -49.39
N ALA A 338 115.03 -12.29 -48.06
CA ALA A 338 114.60 -13.36 -47.17
C ALA A 338 113.07 -13.45 -47.06
N GLU A 339 112.36 -12.32 -46.93
CA GLU A 339 110.90 -12.25 -46.90
C GLU A 339 110.28 -12.69 -48.23
N ARG A 340 110.87 -12.29 -49.38
CA ARG A 340 110.44 -12.78 -50.70
C ARG A 340 110.56 -14.30 -50.78
N ARG A 341 111.67 -14.87 -50.29
CA ARG A 341 111.86 -16.33 -50.24
C ARG A 341 110.87 -17.00 -49.29
N GLN A 342 110.58 -16.39 -48.15
CA GLN A 342 109.60 -16.90 -47.18
C GLN A 342 108.18 -16.88 -47.74
N ARG A 343 107.72 -15.76 -48.31
CA ARG A 343 106.39 -15.67 -48.94
C ARG A 343 106.24 -16.61 -50.14
N SER A 344 107.29 -16.78 -50.93
CA SER A 344 107.33 -17.78 -52.00
C SER A 344 107.29 -19.22 -51.46
N ALA A 345 107.90 -19.48 -50.30
CA ALA A 345 107.84 -20.79 -49.63
C ALA A 345 106.47 -21.05 -48.99
N ASP A 346 105.84 -20.04 -48.40
CA ASP A 346 104.48 -20.10 -47.83
C ASP A 346 103.44 -20.40 -48.93
N ALA A 347 103.53 -19.70 -50.07
CA ALA A 347 102.70 -19.97 -51.24
C ALA A 347 102.92 -21.41 -51.76
N ALA A 348 104.16 -21.91 -51.75
CA ALA A 348 104.48 -23.27 -52.16
C ALA A 348 103.96 -24.33 -51.17
N SER A 349 104.03 -24.07 -49.87
CA SER A 349 103.51 -24.97 -48.83
C SER A 349 101.98 -25.08 -48.91
N ARG A 350 101.29 -23.94 -49.02
CA ARG A 350 99.83 -23.91 -49.19
C ARG A 350 99.38 -24.57 -50.49
N LEU A 351 100.17 -24.45 -51.56
CA LEU A 351 99.88 -25.16 -52.82
C LEU A 351 99.96 -26.67 -52.64
N ARG A 352 100.95 -27.18 -51.89
CA ARG A 352 101.10 -28.61 -51.60
C ARG A 352 99.94 -29.16 -50.75
N GLU A 353 99.40 -28.37 -49.83
CA GLU A 353 98.26 -28.75 -49.01
C GLU A 353 96.95 -28.81 -49.83
N ILE A 354 96.78 -27.90 -50.79
CA ILE A 354 95.53 -27.79 -51.57
C ILE A 354 95.52 -28.74 -52.78
N ARG A 355 96.60 -28.76 -53.57
CA ARG A 355 96.77 -29.56 -54.81
C ARG A 355 98.26 -29.89 -55.00
N PRO A 356 98.76 -31.02 -54.46
CA PRO A 356 100.19 -31.39 -54.51
C PRO A 356 100.75 -31.63 -55.92
N GLU A 357 99.89 -31.68 -56.93
CA GLU A 357 100.24 -32.00 -58.32
C GLU A 357 100.55 -30.76 -59.19
N LEU A 358 100.34 -29.54 -58.67
CA LEU A 358 100.54 -28.28 -59.41
C LEU A 358 101.82 -27.56 -58.98
N ALA A 359 102.54 -26.96 -59.93
CA ALA A 359 103.65 -26.07 -59.65
C ALA A 359 103.18 -24.62 -59.41
N LEU A 360 103.99 -23.79 -58.72
CA LEU A 360 103.66 -22.39 -58.39
C LEU A 360 103.33 -21.52 -59.62
N GLN A 361 103.85 -21.90 -60.79
CA GLN A 361 103.64 -21.24 -62.07
C GLN A 361 102.29 -21.58 -62.72
N GLU A 362 101.63 -22.65 -62.26
CA GLU A 362 100.38 -23.19 -62.80
C GLU A 362 99.16 -22.82 -61.93
N ILE A 363 99.37 -22.02 -60.88
CA ILE A 363 98.32 -21.59 -59.92
C ILE A 363 97.13 -20.91 -60.62
N ALA A 364 97.33 -20.31 -61.80
CA ALA A 364 96.25 -19.71 -62.60
C ALA A 364 95.08 -20.69 -62.89
N ALA A 365 95.34 -22.00 -62.92
CA ALA A 365 94.31 -23.04 -63.11
C ALA A 365 93.28 -23.11 -61.96
N LEU A 366 93.59 -22.56 -60.77
CA LEU A 366 92.70 -22.54 -59.60
C LEU A 366 91.78 -21.31 -59.54
N ARG A 367 91.91 -20.35 -60.47
CA ARG A 367 91.06 -19.14 -60.52
C ARG A 367 89.54 -19.42 -60.68
N PRO A 368 89.08 -20.42 -61.46
CA PRO A 368 87.65 -20.73 -61.56
C PRO A 368 86.99 -21.13 -60.23
N LEU A 369 87.75 -21.68 -59.28
CA LEU A 369 87.27 -22.04 -57.94
C LEU A 369 86.90 -20.80 -57.10
N LEU A 370 87.62 -19.68 -57.30
CA LEU A 370 87.29 -18.40 -56.66
C LEU A 370 85.98 -17.81 -57.20
N ALA A 371 85.69 -18.01 -58.49
CA ALA A 371 84.43 -17.57 -59.10
C ALA A 371 83.22 -18.40 -58.61
N ALA A 372 83.42 -19.67 -58.25
CA ALA A 372 82.39 -20.53 -57.67
C ALA A 372 82.07 -20.22 -56.19
N GLY A 373 82.90 -19.40 -55.51
CA GLY A 373 82.76 -19.12 -54.08
C GLY A 373 81.46 -18.43 -53.67
N GLN A 374 80.94 -17.53 -54.51
CA GLN A 374 79.67 -16.84 -54.23
C GLN A 374 78.47 -17.81 -54.26
N ILE A 375 78.47 -18.74 -55.23
CA ILE A 375 77.39 -19.72 -55.41
C ILE A 375 77.35 -20.72 -54.24
N ILE A 376 78.54 -21.14 -53.75
CA ILE A 376 78.67 -22.00 -52.57
C ILE A 376 78.16 -21.29 -51.31
N PHE A 377 78.53 -20.02 -51.13
CA PHE A 377 78.10 -19.21 -50.00
C PHE A 377 76.57 -19.00 -49.97
N ASP A 378 75.97 -18.65 -51.11
CA ASP A 378 74.52 -18.45 -51.21
C ASP A 378 73.74 -19.75 -51.00
N SER A 379 74.25 -20.88 -51.52
CA SER A 379 73.67 -22.21 -51.28
C SER A 379 73.82 -22.65 -49.81
N GLY A 380 74.89 -22.25 -49.12
CA GLY A 380 75.07 -22.46 -47.68
C GLY A 380 74.09 -21.66 -46.81
N LYS A 381 73.72 -20.44 -47.22
CA LYS A 381 72.65 -19.66 -46.59
C LYS A 381 71.28 -20.30 -46.79
N GLU A 382 71.00 -20.78 -48.00
CA GLU A 382 69.74 -21.50 -48.30
C GLU A 382 69.61 -22.75 -47.41
N HIS A 383 70.69 -23.51 -47.23
CA HIS A 383 70.73 -24.65 -46.30
C HIS A 383 70.36 -24.25 -44.87
N ALA A 384 70.99 -23.21 -44.32
CA ALA A 384 70.72 -22.74 -42.96
C ALA A 384 69.24 -22.35 -42.76
N VAL A 385 68.63 -21.66 -43.75
CA VAL A 385 67.21 -21.29 -43.69
C VAL A 385 66.30 -22.53 -43.73
N LEU A 386 66.60 -23.50 -44.58
CA LEU A 386 65.82 -24.74 -44.71
C LEU A 386 65.94 -25.61 -43.45
N THR A 387 67.12 -25.72 -42.85
CA THR A 387 67.31 -26.46 -41.60
C THR A 387 66.57 -25.81 -40.44
N THR A 388 66.64 -24.47 -40.29
CA THR A 388 65.88 -23.77 -39.23
C THR A 388 64.37 -23.91 -39.43
N ARG A 389 63.88 -23.86 -40.68
CA ARG A 389 62.45 -24.09 -40.97
C ARG A 389 62.01 -25.51 -40.60
N LEU A 390 62.84 -26.51 -40.87
CA LEU A 390 62.57 -27.91 -40.53
C LEU A 390 62.58 -28.12 -39.00
N GLU A 391 63.55 -27.58 -38.29
CA GLU A 391 63.62 -27.62 -36.81
C GLU A 391 62.41 -26.93 -36.16
N LEU A 392 62.03 -25.75 -36.65
CA LEU A 392 60.87 -25.02 -36.13
C LEU A 392 59.56 -25.77 -36.38
N ALA A 393 59.35 -26.29 -37.59
CA ALA A 393 58.16 -27.07 -37.93
C ALA A 393 58.08 -28.36 -37.10
N THR A 394 59.20 -29.04 -36.88
CA THR A 394 59.29 -30.25 -36.05
C THR A 394 58.95 -29.94 -34.59
N SER A 395 59.56 -28.88 -34.03
CA SER A 395 59.32 -28.46 -32.64
C SER A 395 57.87 -28.05 -32.41
N ASN A 396 57.27 -27.28 -33.33
CA ASN A 396 55.88 -26.85 -33.23
C ASN A 396 54.90 -28.01 -33.34
N LEU A 397 55.15 -28.97 -34.23
CA LEU A 397 54.34 -30.18 -34.35
C LEU A 397 54.37 -31.00 -33.05
N GLN A 398 55.55 -31.28 -32.49
CA GLN A 398 55.70 -32.03 -31.23
C GLN A 398 55.01 -31.34 -30.04
N LYS A 399 55.16 -30.02 -29.92
CA LYS A 399 54.47 -29.24 -28.87
C LYS A 399 52.95 -29.31 -29.02
N THR A 400 52.43 -29.21 -30.24
CA THR A 400 50.97 -29.25 -30.47
C THR A 400 50.41 -30.66 -30.24
N GLU A 401 51.13 -31.70 -30.66
CA GLU A 401 50.77 -33.11 -30.42
C GLU A 401 50.80 -33.53 -28.94
N THR A 402 51.65 -32.91 -28.12
CA THR A 402 51.64 -33.15 -26.67
C THR A 402 50.47 -32.44 -26.00
N LEU A 403 50.18 -31.19 -26.39
CA LEU A 403 49.04 -30.43 -25.89
C LEU A 403 47.69 -31.10 -26.21
N ILE A 404 47.50 -31.57 -27.44
CA ILE A 404 46.25 -32.24 -27.82
C ILE A 404 46.01 -33.52 -27.01
N LYS A 405 47.07 -34.30 -26.70
CA LYS A 405 46.97 -35.49 -25.84
C LYS A 405 46.53 -35.13 -24.41
N ILE A 406 47.01 -34.00 -23.87
CA ILE A 406 46.58 -33.51 -22.56
C ILE A 406 45.08 -33.14 -22.59
N ILE A 407 44.65 -32.38 -23.60
CA ILE A 407 43.25 -31.96 -23.75
C ILE A 407 42.31 -33.17 -23.93
N HIS A 408 42.72 -34.20 -24.68
CA HIS A 408 41.95 -35.45 -24.80
C HIS A 408 41.81 -36.17 -23.46
N ARG A 409 42.86 -36.22 -22.64
CA ARG A 409 42.80 -36.82 -21.30
C ARG A 409 41.86 -36.03 -20.37
N GLU A 410 41.94 -34.70 -20.41
CA GLU A 410 41.01 -33.84 -19.65
C GLU A 410 39.56 -34.06 -20.08
N ARG A 411 39.28 -34.15 -21.39
CA ARG A 411 37.94 -34.45 -21.91
C ARG A 411 37.45 -35.84 -21.47
N ALA A 412 38.31 -36.85 -21.53
CA ALA A 412 37.97 -38.22 -21.14
C ALA A 412 37.72 -38.37 -19.63
N GLY A 413 38.36 -37.54 -18.80
CA GLY A 413 38.13 -37.49 -17.36
C GLY A 413 36.80 -36.87 -16.94
N LEU A 414 36.07 -36.22 -17.85
CA LEU A 414 34.75 -35.64 -17.56
C LEU A 414 33.63 -36.67 -17.81
N PRO A 415 32.74 -36.93 -16.83
CA PRO A 415 31.65 -37.90 -16.97
C PRO A 415 30.70 -37.52 -18.11
N GLN A 416 30.16 -38.52 -18.82
CA GLN A 416 29.05 -38.32 -19.77
C GLN A 416 27.78 -38.02 -18.96
N SER A 417 27.50 -36.74 -18.78
CA SER A 417 26.36 -36.27 -18.02
C SER A 417 25.08 -36.37 -18.86
N GLY A 418 23.99 -36.88 -18.28
CA GLY A 418 22.65 -36.76 -18.86
C GLY A 418 22.24 -35.30 -19.02
N SER A 419 21.27 -35.02 -19.90
CA SER A 419 20.79 -33.65 -20.11
C SER A 419 20.13 -33.10 -18.83
N PRO A 420 20.54 -31.91 -18.33
CA PRO A 420 19.93 -31.28 -17.16
C PRO A 420 18.52 -30.70 -17.46
N ASP A 421 18.07 -30.68 -18.71
CA ASP A 421 16.87 -29.95 -19.13
C ASP A 421 15.59 -30.40 -18.42
N ILE A 422 15.45 -31.71 -18.17
CA ILE A 422 14.26 -32.26 -17.52
C ILE A 422 14.24 -31.88 -16.04
N LEU A 423 15.38 -31.99 -15.35
CA LEU A 423 15.52 -31.61 -13.95
C LEU A 423 15.31 -30.09 -13.78
N GLN A 424 15.89 -29.27 -14.66
CA GLN A 424 15.74 -27.82 -14.62
C GLN A 424 14.28 -27.37 -14.82
N LYS A 425 13.53 -28.04 -15.72
CA LYS A 425 12.10 -27.79 -15.91
C LYS A 425 11.27 -28.17 -14.67
N MET A 426 11.58 -29.29 -14.02
CA MET A 426 10.87 -29.72 -12.82
C MET A 426 11.16 -28.81 -11.62
N VAL A 427 12.42 -28.40 -11.42
CA VAL A 427 12.80 -27.39 -10.43
C VAL A 427 12.06 -26.08 -10.69
N ALA A 428 12.01 -25.61 -11.93
CA ALA A 428 11.28 -24.39 -12.29
C ALA A 428 9.77 -24.50 -12.05
N ALA A 429 9.16 -25.67 -12.31
CA ALA A 429 7.75 -25.92 -12.04
C ALA A 429 7.43 -25.87 -10.55
N ALA A 430 8.26 -26.51 -9.71
CA ALA A 430 8.11 -26.48 -8.26
C ALA A 430 8.35 -25.08 -7.67
N ARG A 431 9.37 -24.35 -8.14
CA ARG A 431 9.64 -22.95 -7.73
C ARG A 431 8.50 -21.99 -8.08
N LYS A 432 7.75 -22.26 -9.16
CA LYS A 432 6.60 -21.44 -9.57
C LYS A 432 5.43 -21.50 -8.57
N GLU A 433 5.33 -22.58 -7.80
CA GLU A 433 4.31 -22.72 -6.74
C GLU A 433 4.66 -21.94 -5.45
N GLY A 434 5.89 -21.42 -5.35
CA GLY A 434 6.34 -20.60 -4.21
C GLY A 434 6.81 -21.43 -3.02
N ASP A 435 6.76 -20.84 -1.82
CA ASP A 435 7.16 -21.49 -0.57
C ASP A 435 6.02 -22.36 -0.02
N LEU A 436 5.92 -23.59 -0.54
CA LEU A 436 4.93 -24.58 -0.11
C LEU A 436 5.17 -25.03 1.33
N ASP A 437 6.43 -25.25 1.74
CA ASP A 437 6.75 -25.73 3.08
C ASP A 437 6.38 -24.70 4.15
N GLY A 438 6.76 -23.43 3.97
CA GLY A 438 6.39 -22.34 4.87
C GLY A 438 4.89 -22.06 4.88
N SER A 439 4.22 -22.17 3.72
CA SER A 439 2.76 -22.05 3.63
C SER A 439 2.05 -23.16 4.42
N ILE A 440 2.49 -24.42 4.30
CA ILE A 440 1.95 -25.55 5.07
C ILE A 440 2.17 -25.35 6.56
N GLU A 441 3.38 -24.94 6.97
CA GLU A 441 3.70 -24.70 8.38
C GLU A 441 2.84 -23.57 8.98
N SER A 442 2.69 -22.45 8.27
CA SER A 442 1.82 -21.35 8.70
C SER A 442 0.35 -21.77 8.83
N LEU A 443 -0.17 -22.56 7.88
CA LEU A 443 -1.54 -23.08 7.93
C LEU A 443 -1.72 -24.09 9.06
N ARG A 444 -0.72 -24.93 9.35
CA ARG A 444 -0.76 -25.87 10.48
C ARG A 444 -0.76 -25.14 11.81
N CYS A 445 0.06 -24.09 11.96
CA CYS A 445 0.04 -23.23 13.15
C CYS A 445 -1.32 -22.54 13.33
N ALA A 446 -1.86 -21.96 12.26
CA ALA A 446 -3.18 -21.33 12.29
C ALA A 446 -4.29 -22.34 12.63
N LEU A 447 -4.22 -23.56 12.08
CA LEU A 447 -5.17 -24.63 12.34
C LEU A 447 -5.08 -25.11 13.80
N ALA A 448 -3.87 -25.26 14.35
CA ALA A 448 -3.69 -25.63 15.76
C ALA A 448 -4.24 -24.57 16.71
N ALA A 449 -3.96 -23.29 16.45
CA ALA A 449 -4.52 -22.19 17.23
C ALA A 449 -6.06 -22.17 17.17
N LEU A 450 -6.63 -22.29 15.97
CA LEU A 450 -8.08 -22.31 15.78
C LEU A 450 -8.73 -23.56 16.39
N GLN A 451 -8.03 -24.70 16.43
CA GLN A 451 -8.46 -25.90 17.12
C GLN A 451 -8.55 -25.70 18.63
N GLU A 452 -7.54 -25.06 19.24
CA GLU A 452 -7.56 -24.73 20.67
C GLU A 452 -8.68 -23.74 20.99
N GLU A 453 -8.88 -22.72 20.17
CA GLU A 453 -9.98 -21.77 20.31
C GLU A 453 -11.35 -22.45 20.19
N CYS A 454 -11.55 -23.31 19.18
CA CYS A 454 -12.80 -24.06 19.01
C CYS A 454 -13.05 -25.01 20.19
N ALA A 455 -12.01 -25.65 20.75
CA ALA A 455 -12.14 -26.51 21.92
C ALA A 455 -12.53 -25.71 23.17
N ALA A 456 -11.93 -24.54 23.37
CA ALA A 456 -12.28 -23.62 24.45
C ALA A 456 -13.72 -23.13 24.34
N ASP A 457 -14.15 -22.69 23.16
CA ASP A 457 -15.52 -22.25 22.90
C ASP A 457 -16.54 -23.38 23.08
N LEU A 458 -16.20 -24.60 22.62
CA LEU A 458 -17.03 -25.79 22.84
C LEU A 458 -17.22 -26.07 24.33
N SER A 459 -16.16 -25.95 25.14
CA SER A 459 -16.26 -26.14 26.59
C SER A 459 -17.13 -25.08 27.31
N ARG A 460 -17.32 -23.91 26.70
CA ARG A 460 -18.16 -22.82 27.23
C ARG A 460 -19.64 -22.97 26.84
N LEU A 461 -19.96 -23.78 25.84
CA LEU A 461 -21.33 -24.06 25.41
C LEU A 461 -21.97 -25.13 26.30
N GLU A 462 -22.37 -24.73 27.51
CA GLU A 462 -22.91 -25.63 28.56
C GLU A 462 -24.10 -26.50 28.12
N LEU A 463 -24.91 -26.03 27.17
CA LEU A 463 -26.11 -26.74 26.73
C LEU A 463 -25.86 -27.74 25.59
N TRP A 464 -24.67 -27.72 24.97
CA TRP A 464 -24.35 -28.56 23.82
C TRP A 464 -23.48 -29.76 24.24
N HIS A 465 -23.92 -30.96 23.87
CA HIS A 465 -23.28 -32.22 24.27
C HIS A 465 -22.64 -32.99 23.10
N GLY A 466 -22.74 -32.47 21.86
CA GLY A 466 -22.18 -33.10 20.67
C GLY A 466 -20.75 -32.67 20.36
N GLY A 467 -20.13 -33.30 19.37
CA GLY A 467 -18.77 -32.94 18.92
C GLY A 467 -18.76 -31.72 17.99
N LEU A 468 -17.56 -31.19 17.70
CA LEU A 468 -17.37 -30.16 16.66
C LEU A 468 -17.85 -30.65 15.28
N GLU A 469 -17.87 -31.95 15.02
CA GLU A 469 -18.28 -32.51 13.74
C GLU A 469 -19.78 -32.33 13.47
N ASP A 470 -20.58 -32.41 14.53
CA ASP A 470 -22.04 -32.41 14.50
C ASP A 470 -22.63 -31.00 14.31
N LEU A 471 -21.88 -29.96 14.70
CA LEU A 471 -22.32 -28.54 14.67
C LEU A 471 -22.85 -28.05 13.32
N ALA A 472 -22.32 -28.61 12.22
CA ALA A 472 -22.72 -28.20 10.87
C ALA A 472 -24.15 -28.67 10.50
N GLY A 473 -24.63 -29.76 11.11
CA GLY A 473 -25.92 -30.38 10.80
C GLY A 473 -27.06 -29.94 11.73
N VAL A 474 -26.76 -29.28 12.84
CA VAL A 474 -27.77 -28.87 13.82
C VAL A 474 -28.65 -27.76 13.26
N GLN A 475 -29.97 -27.95 13.37
CA GLN A 475 -30.95 -26.92 13.05
C GLN A 475 -31.26 -26.11 14.30
N VAL A 476 -30.68 -24.92 14.37
CA VAL A 476 -30.99 -23.93 15.40
C VAL A 476 -32.13 -23.01 14.93
N PRO A 477 -33.02 -22.58 15.84
CA PRO A 477 -34.08 -21.64 15.50
C PRO A 477 -33.55 -20.31 14.99
N ASN A 478 -34.33 -19.64 14.13
CA ASN A 478 -33.95 -18.31 13.66
C ASN A 478 -34.12 -17.25 14.78
N ARG A 479 -33.30 -16.20 14.72
CA ARG A 479 -33.31 -15.10 15.71
C ARG A 479 -34.66 -14.41 15.81
N GLU A 480 -35.37 -14.30 14.70
CA GLU A 480 -36.67 -13.65 14.63
C GLU A 480 -37.74 -14.40 15.45
N SER A 481 -37.76 -15.74 15.38
CA SER A 481 -38.68 -16.55 16.19
C SER A 481 -38.36 -16.43 17.67
N ILE A 482 -37.08 -16.40 18.04
CA ILE A 482 -36.65 -16.20 19.43
C ILE A 482 -37.05 -14.80 19.92
N ASN A 483 -36.82 -13.75 19.13
CA ASN A 483 -37.20 -12.38 19.48
C ASN A 483 -38.73 -12.21 19.59
N ARG A 484 -39.49 -12.85 18.70
CA ARG A 484 -40.96 -12.85 18.76
C ARG A 484 -41.46 -13.48 20.07
N LEU A 485 -40.92 -14.63 20.45
CA LEU A 485 -41.28 -15.29 21.71
C LEU A 485 -40.77 -14.49 22.92
N ALA A 486 -39.57 -13.90 22.86
CA ALA A 486 -39.07 -13.00 23.90
C ALA A 486 -40.00 -11.80 24.13
N ALA A 487 -40.49 -11.17 23.07
CA ALA A 487 -41.48 -10.10 23.15
C ALA A 487 -42.82 -10.57 23.72
N ALA A 488 -43.25 -11.79 23.40
CA ALA A 488 -44.46 -12.39 23.98
C ALA A 488 -44.29 -12.64 25.49
N TYR A 489 -43.14 -13.17 25.94
CA TYR A 489 -42.81 -13.33 27.35
C TYR A 489 -42.74 -11.98 28.09
N ASP A 490 -42.08 -10.97 27.51
CA ASP A 490 -42.00 -9.63 28.09
C ASP A 490 -43.40 -8.99 28.20
N GLY A 491 -44.23 -9.14 27.17
CA GLY A 491 -45.62 -8.65 27.16
C GLY A 491 -46.51 -9.36 28.18
N LEU A 492 -46.39 -10.68 28.31
CA LEU A 492 -47.09 -11.46 29.33
C LEU A 492 -46.62 -11.08 30.74
N GLY A 493 -45.31 -10.91 30.95
CA GLY A 493 -44.73 -10.50 32.22
C GLY A 493 -45.24 -9.13 32.68
N TYR A 494 -45.27 -8.14 31.78
CA TYR A 494 -45.85 -6.83 32.06
C TYR A 494 -47.35 -6.92 32.40
N ARG A 495 -48.10 -7.76 31.69
CA ARG A 495 -49.53 -7.98 31.96
C ARG A 495 -49.75 -8.63 33.33
N LEU A 496 -48.97 -9.66 33.67
CA LEU A 496 -49.02 -10.32 34.98
C LEU A 496 -48.68 -9.35 36.12
N GLN A 497 -47.64 -8.52 35.96
CA GLN A 497 -47.30 -7.49 36.94
C GLN A 497 -48.46 -6.50 37.14
N ARG A 498 -49.05 -5.99 36.04
CA ARG A 498 -50.20 -5.07 36.11
C ARG A 498 -51.44 -5.72 36.74
N LEU A 499 -51.66 -7.02 36.52
CA LEU A 499 -52.75 -7.77 37.16
C LEU A 499 -52.48 -7.97 38.65
N ALA A 500 -51.22 -8.21 39.05
CA ALA A 500 -50.84 -8.28 40.45
C ALA A 500 -51.08 -6.94 41.17
N GLU A 501 -50.66 -5.82 40.58
CA GLU A 501 -50.90 -4.47 41.11
C GLU A 501 -52.40 -4.17 41.23
N LYS A 502 -53.21 -4.54 40.22
CA LYS A 502 -54.68 -4.41 40.29
C LYS A 502 -55.30 -5.28 41.38
N ARG A 503 -54.80 -6.50 41.56
CA ARG A 503 -55.26 -7.42 42.61
C ARG A 503 -54.99 -6.84 43.99
N GLU A 504 -53.79 -6.31 44.20
CA GLU A 504 -53.40 -5.66 45.45
C GLU A 504 -54.28 -4.44 45.72
N ALA A 505 -54.44 -3.53 44.75
CA ALA A 505 -55.29 -2.35 44.92
C ALA A 505 -56.78 -2.70 45.20
N ALA A 506 -57.32 -3.74 44.54
CA ALA A 506 -58.68 -4.20 44.79
C ALA A 506 -58.83 -4.87 46.17
N ALA A 507 -57.83 -5.63 46.61
CA ALA A 507 -57.81 -6.25 47.93
C ALA A 507 -57.71 -5.21 49.04
N GLU A 508 -56.85 -4.20 48.87
CA GLU A 508 -56.73 -3.07 49.80
C GLU A 508 -58.04 -2.29 49.91
N GLY A 509 -58.66 -1.93 48.77
CA GLY A 509 -59.93 -1.23 48.75
C GLY A 509 -61.07 -2.04 49.39
N LEU A 510 -61.10 -3.35 49.16
CA LEU A 510 -62.05 -4.26 49.81
C LEU A 510 -61.84 -4.31 51.32
N HIS A 511 -60.58 -4.41 51.76
CA HIS A 511 -60.23 -4.44 53.18
C HIS A 511 -60.59 -3.13 53.88
N GLU A 512 -60.31 -1.98 53.27
CA GLU A 512 -60.67 -0.67 53.81
C GLU A 512 -62.20 -0.50 53.92
N ALA A 513 -62.95 -0.90 52.89
CA ALA A 513 -64.42 -0.86 52.92
C ALA A 513 -64.99 -1.77 54.02
N ALA A 514 -64.46 -2.99 54.16
CA ALA A 514 -64.88 -3.94 55.19
C ALA A 514 -64.58 -3.43 56.62
N LEU A 515 -63.40 -2.83 56.85
CA LEU A 515 -63.05 -2.23 58.14
C LEU A 515 -63.98 -1.07 58.51
N ARG A 516 -64.31 -0.20 57.55
CA ARG A 516 -65.23 0.92 57.79
C ARG A 516 -66.67 0.47 58.03
N LEU A 517 -67.12 -0.58 57.32
CA LEU A 517 -68.43 -1.19 57.57
C LEU A 517 -68.53 -1.78 58.97
N ASP A 518 -67.51 -2.52 59.41
CA ASP A 518 -67.45 -3.09 60.77
C ASP A 518 -67.47 -1.98 61.84
N GLN A 519 -66.77 -0.85 61.62
CA GLN A 519 -66.84 0.31 62.52
C GLN A 519 -68.25 0.90 62.62
N ILE A 520 -68.95 1.06 61.48
CA ILE A 520 -70.32 1.59 61.45
C ILE A 520 -71.31 0.63 62.14
N GLN A 521 -71.14 -0.68 61.93
CA GLN A 521 -71.98 -1.73 62.53
C GLN A 521 -71.78 -1.85 64.05
N ARG A 522 -70.54 -1.71 64.55
CA ARG A 522 -70.24 -1.72 65.99
C ARG A 522 -70.82 -0.53 66.75
N ALA A 523 -71.08 0.59 66.07
CA ALA A 523 -71.74 1.76 66.64
C ALA A 523 -73.28 1.61 66.76
N GLY A 524 -73.85 0.48 66.34
CA GLY A 524 -75.27 0.14 66.44
C GLY A 524 -75.89 -0.24 65.09
N MET A 525 -76.91 -1.10 65.10
CA MET A 525 -77.58 -1.59 63.88
C MET A 525 -78.18 -0.43 63.07
N VAL A 526 -77.67 -0.26 61.85
CA VAL A 526 -78.12 0.73 60.88
C VAL A 526 -79.36 0.16 60.17
N PRO A 527 -80.54 0.81 60.28
CA PRO A 527 -81.74 0.34 59.57
C PRO A 527 -81.57 0.51 58.06
N THR A 528 -82.05 -0.44 57.28
CA THR A 528 -82.02 -0.38 55.81
C THR A 528 -83.40 -0.05 55.22
N GLU A 529 -83.44 0.42 53.97
CA GLU A 529 -84.72 0.60 53.26
C GLU A 529 -85.49 -0.71 53.11
N ALA A 530 -84.78 -1.85 53.05
CA ALA A 530 -85.39 -3.18 53.04
C ALA A 530 -86.10 -3.49 54.36
N ASP A 531 -85.51 -3.14 55.50
CA ASP A 531 -86.14 -3.31 56.82
C ASP A 531 -87.43 -2.47 56.96
N LEU A 532 -87.42 -1.25 56.43
CA LEU A 532 -88.62 -0.40 56.38
C LEU A 532 -89.68 -0.96 55.43
N ALA A 533 -89.29 -1.51 54.28
CA ALA A 533 -90.21 -2.15 53.35
C ALA A 533 -90.88 -3.38 53.97
N VAL A 534 -90.12 -4.21 54.71
CA VAL A 534 -90.65 -5.35 55.47
C VAL A 534 -91.63 -4.85 56.54
N ALA A 535 -91.25 -3.88 57.38
CA ALA A 535 -92.12 -3.33 58.42
C ALA A 535 -93.42 -2.73 57.87
N ARG A 536 -93.35 -2.02 56.73
CA ARG A 536 -94.54 -1.50 56.03
C ARG A 536 -95.42 -2.61 55.46
N SER A 537 -94.83 -3.67 54.90
CA SER A 537 -95.58 -4.82 54.40
C SER A 537 -96.33 -5.55 55.52
N GLU A 538 -95.71 -5.69 56.70
CA GLU A 538 -96.33 -6.29 57.88
C GLU A 538 -97.49 -5.42 58.38
N ARG A 539 -97.29 -4.10 58.48
CA ARG A 539 -98.35 -3.13 58.81
C ARG A 539 -99.53 -3.20 57.84
N ASP A 540 -99.25 -3.20 56.54
CA ASP A 540 -100.29 -3.20 55.50
C ASP A 540 -101.07 -4.52 55.50
N THR A 541 -100.41 -5.64 55.81
CA THR A 541 -101.05 -6.95 56.00
C THR A 541 -102.00 -6.93 57.20
N VAL A 542 -101.58 -6.39 58.34
CA VAL A 542 -102.42 -6.26 59.54
C VAL A 542 -103.59 -5.29 59.31
N TRP A 543 -103.38 -4.19 58.57
CA TRP A 543 -104.46 -3.28 58.16
C TRP A 543 -105.52 -3.97 57.30
N GLN A 544 -105.10 -4.77 56.32
CA GLN A 544 -106.03 -5.50 55.46
C GLN A 544 -106.90 -6.47 56.26
N LEU A 545 -106.30 -7.16 57.25
CA LEU A 545 -107.03 -8.04 58.16
C LEU A 545 -108.04 -7.27 59.02
N LEU A 546 -107.62 -6.13 59.61
CA LEU A 546 -108.52 -5.27 60.41
C LEU A 546 -109.68 -4.71 59.57
N ARG A 547 -109.41 -4.29 58.33
CA ARG A 547 -110.42 -3.75 57.41
C ARG A 547 -111.44 -4.81 57.00
N ARG A 548 -110.99 -6.02 56.67
CA ARG A 548 -111.87 -7.16 56.32
C ARG A 548 -112.77 -7.56 57.50
N HIS A 549 -112.22 -7.53 58.72
CA HIS A 549 -112.99 -7.76 59.94
C HIS A 549 -114.06 -6.69 60.19
N TRP A 550 -113.67 -5.41 60.14
CA TRP A 550 -114.52 -4.30 60.57
C TRP A 550 -115.57 -3.86 59.54
N LEU A 551 -115.20 -3.81 58.24
CA LEU A 551 -116.08 -3.35 57.15
C LEU A 551 -116.71 -4.51 56.38
N GLY A 552 -116.01 -5.65 56.27
CA GLY A 552 -116.48 -6.82 55.52
C GLY A 552 -117.30 -7.81 56.36
N GLY A 553 -117.23 -7.73 57.69
CA GLY A 553 -117.86 -8.69 58.60
C GLY A 553 -117.27 -10.11 58.50
N GLU A 554 -116.09 -10.25 57.89
CA GLU A 554 -115.41 -11.54 57.70
C GLU A 554 -114.77 -12.02 59.01
N ASP A 555 -114.86 -13.33 59.27
CA ASP A 555 -114.12 -13.97 60.35
C ASP A 555 -112.65 -14.18 59.94
N VAL A 556 -111.79 -13.26 60.36
CA VAL A 556 -110.34 -13.28 60.11
C VAL A 556 -109.55 -13.92 61.26
N SER A 557 -110.19 -14.58 62.22
CA SER A 557 -109.55 -15.09 63.44
C SER A 557 -108.38 -16.05 63.16
N ALA A 558 -108.47 -16.87 62.10
CA ALA A 558 -107.42 -17.82 61.71
C ALA A 558 -106.19 -17.16 61.04
N GLU A 559 -106.40 -16.10 60.23
CA GLU A 559 -105.31 -15.36 59.58
C GLU A 559 -104.65 -14.38 60.54
N ALA A 560 -105.46 -13.75 61.40
CA ALA A 560 -105.01 -12.85 62.43
C ALA A 560 -104.18 -13.56 63.51
N GLY A 561 -104.49 -14.83 63.84
CA GLY A 561 -103.72 -15.64 64.79
C GLY A 561 -102.24 -15.86 64.42
N ARG A 562 -101.82 -15.56 63.18
CA ARG A 562 -100.41 -15.59 62.77
C ARG A 562 -99.63 -14.32 63.13
N TYR A 563 -100.34 -13.22 63.39
CA TYR A 563 -99.77 -11.91 63.71
C TYR A 563 -100.15 -11.44 65.12
N LEU A 564 -101.19 -12.04 65.70
CA LEU A 564 -101.66 -11.84 67.07
C LEU A 564 -100.95 -12.80 68.03
N GLY A 565 -100.38 -12.25 69.09
CA GLY A 565 -100.14 -12.98 70.33
C GLY A 565 -101.42 -13.02 71.18
N GLU A 566 -101.32 -12.54 72.43
CA GLU A 566 -102.48 -12.35 73.33
C GLU A 566 -103.19 -10.99 73.14
N GLU A 567 -102.72 -10.16 72.21
CA GLU A 567 -103.19 -8.79 71.97
C GLU A 567 -104.36 -8.75 70.97
N ARG A 568 -105.15 -7.67 70.95
CA ARG A 568 -106.24 -7.49 69.98
C ARG A 568 -105.70 -6.92 68.68
N LEU A 569 -106.37 -7.23 67.56
CA LEU A 569 -106.03 -6.74 66.21
C LEU A 569 -105.76 -5.22 66.11
N PRO A 570 -106.57 -4.34 66.75
CA PRO A 570 -106.28 -2.91 66.78
C PRO A 570 -104.95 -2.58 67.46
N ASP A 571 -104.64 -3.21 68.61
CA ASP A 571 -103.43 -2.94 69.39
C ASP A 571 -102.17 -3.35 68.60
N VAL A 572 -102.23 -4.49 67.91
CA VAL A 572 -101.14 -4.96 67.02
C VAL A 572 -100.95 -4.02 65.83
N TYR A 573 -102.04 -3.52 65.23
CA TYR A 573 -101.95 -2.56 64.14
C TYR A 573 -101.30 -1.24 64.57
N GLU A 574 -101.70 -0.70 65.72
CA GLU A 574 -101.12 0.53 66.29
C GLU A 574 -99.62 0.37 66.56
N ARG A 575 -99.20 -0.78 67.10
CA ARG A 575 -97.78 -1.10 67.29
C ARG A 575 -97.02 -1.19 65.96
N ARG A 576 -97.57 -1.86 64.94
CA ARG A 576 -96.92 -1.96 63.62
C ARG A 576 -96.85 -0.64 62.87
N ILE A 577 -97.78 0.28 63.12
CA ILE A 577 -97.63 1.67 62.68
C ILE A 577 -96.44 2.32 63.40
N ALA A 578 -96.40 2.24 64.73
CA ALA A 578 -95.32 2.82 65.53
C ALA A 578 -93.94 2.26 65.14
N ASP A 579 -93.82 0.96 64.90
CA ASP A 579 -92.58 0.30 64.45
C ASP A 579 -92.14 0.80 63.07
N ALA A 580 -93.08 0.92 62.11
CA ALA A 580 -92.79 1.41 60.77
C ALA A 580 -92.45 2.92 60.76
N ASP A 581 -93.10 3.70 61.62
CA ASP A 581 -92.83 5.13 61.79
C ASP A 581 -91.50 5.36 62.51
N GLU A 582 -91.18 4.57 63.55
CA GLU A 582 -89.88 4.61 64.23
C GLU A 582 -88.74 4.22 63.28
N LEU A 583 -88.92 3.18 62.45
CA LEU A 583 -87.94 2.82 61.43
C LEU A 583 -87.78 3.91 60.36
N ALA A 584 -88.87 4.54 59.92
CA ALA A 584 -88.82 5.66 58.97
C ALA A 584 -88.12 6.90 59.57
N ASP A 585 -88.42 7.22 60.84
CA ASP A 585 -87.79 8.30 61.58
C ASP A 585 -86.31 8.04 61.82
N ARG A 586 -85.93 6.80 62.17
CA ARG A 586 -84.53 6.40 62.33
C ARG A 586 -83.77 6.45 61.02
N LEU A 587 -84.35 5.98 59.90
CA LEU A 587 -83.76 6.14 58.57
C LEU A 587 -83.52 7.61 58.22
N ARG A 588 -84.40 8.52 58.66
CA ARG A 588 -84.22 9.97 58.44
C ARG A 588 -83.18 10.59 59.37
N ARG A 589 -83.18 10.24 60.67
CA ARG A 589 -82.23 10.76 61.67
C ARG A 589 -80.81 10.24 61.45
N GLU A 590 -80.69 9.00 60.98
CA GLU A 590 -79.43 8.31 60.70
C GLU A 590 -79.10 8.28 59.19
N ALA A 591 -79.73 9.14 58.38
CA ALA A 591 -79.64 9.12 56.91
C ALA A 591 -78.20 9.11 56.39
N ASP A 592 -77.30 9.88 57.01
CA ASP A 592 -75.89 9.93 56.64
C ASP A 592 -75.18 8.58 56.89
N ARG A 593 -75.49 7.88 58.00
CA ARG A 593 -74.95 6.55 58.32
C ARG A 593 -75.50 5.47 57.40
N VAL A 594 -76.77 5.57 57.04
CA VAL A 594 -77.43 4.64 56.09
C VAL A 594 -76.83 4.80 54.70
N ALA A 595 -76.66 6.04 54.24
CA ALA A 595 -76.02 6.34 52.97
C ALA A 595 -74.55 5.90 52.95
N GLU A 596 -73.80 6.13 54.04
CA GLU A 596 -72.40 5.69 54.15
C GLU A 596 -72.28 4.16 54.17
N SER A 597 -73.14 3.46 54.93
CA SER A 597 -73.16 1.99 54.96
C SER A 597 -73.53 1.38 53.61
N ALA A 598 -74.55 1.91 52.93
CA ALA A 598 -74.94 1.47 51.59
C ALA A 598 -73.82 1.74 50.56
N ALA A 599 -73.16 2.89 50.64
CA ALA A 599 -72.02 3.23 49.77
C ALA A 599 -70.82 2.32 50.02
N LEU A 600 -70.53 1.96 51.27
CA LEU A 600 -69.43 1.03 51.59
C LEU A 600 -69.76 -0.41 51.23
N GLN A 601 -71.01 -0.86 51.37
CA GLN A 601 -71.47 -2.18 50.89
C GLN A 601 -71.33 -2.28 49.36
N ALA A 602 -71.77 -1.25 48.64
CA ALA A 602 -71.58 -1.17 47.20
C ALA A 602 -70.09 -1.18 46.80
N LYS A 603 -69.21 -0.53 47.58
CA LYS A 603 -67.74 -0.59 47.39
C LYS A 603 -67.18 -1.98 47.69
N GLN A 604 -67.69 -2.68 48.70
CA GLN A 604 -67.27 -4.03 49.03
C GLN A 604 -67.65 -5.01 47.90
N ASP A 605 -68.91 -4.96 47.44
CA ASP A 605 -69.37 -5.77 46.31
C ASP A 605 -68.60 -5.47 45.02
N ALA A 606 -68.31 -4.19 44.75
CA ALA A 606 -67.50 -3.78 43.60
C ALA A 606 -66.05 -4.28 43.71
N GLY A 607 -65.45 -4.21 44.90
CA GLY A 607 -64.10 -4.72 45.17
C GLY A 607 -64.00 -6.24 45.02
N GLN A 608 -65.01 -6.97 45.48
CA GLN A 608 -65.07 -8.43 45.36
C GLN A 608 -65.23 -8.88 43.91
N ARG A 609 -66.13 -8.24 43.14
CA ARG A 609 -66.24 -8.47 41.69
C ARG A 609 -64.96 -8.12 40.93
N ALA A 610 -64.26 -7.07 41.36
CA ALA A 610 -62.97 -6.70 40.78
C ALA A 610 -61.89 -7.77 41.05
N LEU A 611 -61.83 -8.35 42.25
CA LEU A 611 -60.92 -9.44 42.57
C LEU A 611 -61.24 -10.71 41.77
N GLU A 612 -62.51 -11.08 41.64
CA GLU A 612 -62.95 -12.21 40.81
C GLU A 612 -62.55 -12.01 39.34
N GLY A 613 -62.81 -10.82 38.78
CA GLY A 613 -62.41 -10.50 37.40
C GLY A 613 -60.89 -10.49 37.19
N VAL A 614 -60.10 -10.07 38.18
CA VAL A 614 -58.62 -10.15 38.11
C VAL A 614 -58.15 -11.60 38.24
N ALA A 615 -58.80 -12.43 39.06
CA ALA A 615 -58.47 -13.85 39.19
C ALA A 615 -58.71 -14.63 37.88
N GLU A 616 -59.83 -14.37 37.18
CA GLU A 616 -60.08 -14.92 35.84
C GLU A 616 -59.00 -14.50 34.84
N GLN A 617 -58.61 -13.22 34.84
CA GLN A 617 -57.55 -12.71 33.97
C GLN A 617 -56.18 -13.33 34.28
N LEU A 618 -55.88 -13.59 35.55
CA LEU A 618 -54.66 -14.31 35.95
C LEU A 618 -54.68 -15.78 35.50
N ALA A 619 -55.83 -16.45 35.57
CA ALA A 619 -55.98 -17.82 35.06
C ALA A 619 -55.77 -17.90 33.55
N VAL A 620 -56.30 -16.94 32.78
CA VAL A 620 -56.06 -16.82 31.34
C VAL A 620 -54.58 -16.53 31.04
N ALA A 621 -53.94 -15.67 31.83
CA ALA A 621 -52.51 -15.41 31.65
C ALA A 621 -51.65 -16.64 31.97
N ALA A 622 -52.04 -17.48 32.93
CA ALA A 622 -51.35 -18.73 33.26
C ALA A 622 -51.46 -19.77 32.14
N THR A 623 -52.62 -19.89 31.48
CA THR A 623 -52.78 -20.80 30.33
C THR A 623 -51.99 -20.31 29.12
N GLU A 624 -51.97 -19.00 28.87
CA GLU A 624 -51.10 -18.40 27.84
C GLU A 624 -49.62 -18.65 28.13
N GLN A 625 -49.19 -18.54 29.39
CA GLN A 625 -47.81 -18.85 29.79
C GLN A 625 -47.43 -20.31 29.49
N ALA A 626 -48.30 -21.26 29.84
CA ALA A 626 -48.07 -22.67 29.57
C ALA A 626 -48.01 -22.97 28.05
N GLY A 627 -48.81 -22.26 27.25
CA GLY A 627 -48.77 -22.31 25.78
C GLY A 627 -47.44 -21.80 25.23
N LEU A 628 -46.98 -20.62 25.67
CA LEU A 628 -45.69 -20.06 25.28
C LEU A 628 -44.51 -20.97 25.68
N ASP A 629 -44.56 -21.58 26.87
CA ASP A 629 -43.53 -22.52 27.33
C ASP A 629 -43.49 -23.81 26.48
N ALA A 630 -44.63 -24.26 25.97
CA ALA A 630 -44.70 -25.40 25.06
C ALA A 630 -44.12 -25.05 23.68
N GLU A 631 -44.56 -23.93 23.09
CA GLU A 631 -44.03 -23.42 21.82
C GLU A 631 -42.52 -23.17 21.88
N TRP A 632 -42.03 -22.65 23.01
CA TRP A 632 -40.60 -22.42 23.24
C TRP A 632 -39.81 -23.73 23.26
N ARG A 633 -40.27 -24.76 23.97
CA ARG A 633 -39.58 -26.07 23.97
C ARG A 633 -39.61 -26.75 22.61
N GLU A 634 -40.73 -26.66 21.89
CA GLU A 634 -40.87 -27.25 20.55
C GLU A 634 -39.90 -26.62 19.55
N LEU A 635 -39.71 -25.30 19.61
CA LEU A 635 -38.75 -24.57 18.77
C LEU A 635 -37.34 -25.18 18.86
N TRP A 636 -36.91 -25.57 20.05
CA TRP A 636 -35.56 -26.09 20.33
C TRP A 636 -35.44 -27.62 20.26
N ALA A 637 -36.54 -28.35 20.04
CA ALA A 637 -36.53 -29.82 20.01
C ALA A 637 -35.58 -30.39 18.96
N ASN A 638 -35.53 -29.77 17.77
CA ASN A 638 -34.63 -30.18 16.68
C ASN A 638 -33.15 -29.89 16.96
N ALA A 639 -32.85 -28.97 17.88
CA ALA A 639 -31.50 -28.66 18.29
C ALA A 639 -30.97 -29.62 19.38
N GLY A 640 -31.85 -30.42 20.00
CA GLY A 640 -31.48 -31.35 21.07
C GLY A 640 -31.05 -30.65 22.37
N VAL A 641 -31.50 -29.42 22.58
CA VAL A 641 -31.13 -28.56 23.73
C VAL A 641 -32.38 -28.26 24.54
N GLU A 642 -32.29 -28.35 25.87
CA GLU A 642 -33.32 -27.79 26.77
C GLU A 642 -33.14 -26.27 26.84
N PRO A 643 -34.09 -25.47 26.33
CA PRO A 643 -33.88 -24.03 26.22
C PRO A 643 -34.08 -23.33 27.57
N ARG A 644 -33.16 -22.42 27.89
CA ARG A 644 -33.29 -21.48 29.01
C ARG A 644 -34.15 -20.28 28.62
N SER A 645 -34.04 -19.16 29.34
CA SER A 645 -34.78 -17.94 29.01
C SER A 645 -34.48 -17.47 27.57
N PRO A 646 -35.44 -16.83 26.86
CA PRO A 646 -35.20 -16.34 25.50
C PRO A 646 -33.97 -15.42 25.37
N ARG A 647 -33.65 -14.63 26.41
CA ARG A 647 -32.47 -13.75 26.42
C ARG A 647 -31.16 -14.54 26.54
N GLU A 648 -31.10 -15.55 27.41
CA GLU A 648 -29.93 -16.43 27.51
C GLU A 648 -29.73 -17.24 26.22
N MET A 649 -30.83 -17.71 25.61
CA MET A 649 -30.76 -18.48 24.38
C MET A 649 -30.33 -17.63 23.17
N LEU A 650 -30.54 -16.31 23.16
CA LEU A 650 -29.96 -15.42 22.14
C LEU A 650 -28.44 -15.34 22.25
N VAL A 651 -27.91 -15.22 23.48
CA VAL A 651 -26.45 -15.21 23.72
C VAL A 651 -25.85 -16.57 23.37
N TRP A 652 -26.53 -17.65 23.78
CA TRP A 652 -26.11 -19.00 23.42
C TRP A 652 -26.10 -19.20 21.90
N LEU A 653 -27.11 -18.69 21.18
CA LEU A 653 -27.17 -18.77 19.72
C LEU A 653 -26.01 -17.99 19.08
N ASP A 654 -25.67 -16.81 19.59
CA ASP A 654 -24.51 -16.04 19.13
C ASP A 654 -23.20 -16.82 19.28
N ASP A 655 -23.00 -17.46 20.43
CA ASP A 655 -21.78 -18.22 20.70
C ASP A 655 -21.75 -19.53 19.90
N PHE A 656 -22.91 -20.16 19.68
CA PHE A 656 -23.05 -21.33 18.81
C PHE A 656 -22.77 -21.00 17.34
N GLU A 657 -23.31 -19.88 16.82
CA GLU A 657 -23.08 -19.42 15.44
C GLU A 657 -21.61 -19.06 15.22
N LYS A 658 -20.96 -18.38 16.19
CA LYS A 658 -19.51 -18.11 16.16
C LYS A 658 -18.68 -19.39 16.15
N LEU A 659 -19.00 -20.37 17.00
CA LEU A 659 -18.29 -21.65 17.00
C LEU A 659 -18.49 -22.39 15.66
N ARG A 660 -19.70 -22.35 15.10
CA ARG A 660 -20.01 -22.96 13.81
C ARG A 660 -19.21 -22.31 12.67
N SER A 661 -19.08 -20.98 12.65
CA SER A 661 -18.26 -20.28 11.66
C SER A 661 -16.78 -20.63 11.81
N ARG A 662 -16.23 -20.61 13.02
CA ARG A 662 -14.84 -20.99 13.31
C ARG A 662 -14.53 -22.43 12.93
N ASN A 663 -15.44 -23.36 13.22
CA ASN A 663 -15.32 -24.76 12.80
C ASN A 663 -15.35 -24.90 11.27
N SER A 664 -16.14 -24.09 10.56
CA SER A 664 -16.14 -24.07 9.09
C SER A 664 -14.81 -23.54 8.52
N GLU A 665 -14.24 -22.49 9.13
CA GLU A 665 -12.92 -21.96 8.79
C GLU A 665 -11.82 -22.99 9.07
N MET A 666 -11.88 -23.69 10.20
CA MET A 666 -10.96 -24.78 10.54
C MET A 666 -11.00 -25.89 9.50
N ARG A 667 -12.20 -26.30 9.04
CA ARG A 667 -12.34 -27.30 7.96
C ARG A 667 -11.75 -26.80 6.65
N ALA A 668 -11.98 -25.54 6.29
CA ALA A 668 -11.40 -24.94 5.08
C ALA A 668 -9.87 -24.85 5.14
N LEU A 669 -9.31 -24.44 6.28
CA LEU A 669 -7.86 -24.41 6.51
C LEU A 669 -7.27 -25.83 6.43
N ARG A 670 -7.94 -26.83 7.02
CA ARG A 670 -7.51 -28.24 6.98
C ARG A 670 -7.49 -28.77 5.54
N GLN A 671 -8.52 -28.48 4.76
CA GLN A 671 -8.57 -28.86 3.35
C GLN A 671 -7.46 -28.20 2.54
N LYS A 672 -7.23 -26.90 2.75
CA LYS A 672 -6.17 -26.14 2.07
C LYS A 672 -4.77 -26.65 2.42
N ALA A 673 -4.51 -26.93 3.71
CA ALA A 673 -3.25 -27.53 4.16
C ALA A 673 -3.03 -28.91 3.50
N GLY A 674 -4.05 -29.77 3.46
CA GLY A 674 -3.98 -31.06 2.79
C GLY A 674 -3.73 -30.97 1.28
N GLN A 675 -4.29 -29.97 0.59
CA GLN A 675 -4.02 -29.74 -0.83
C GLN A 675 -2.56 -29.34 -1.09
N LEU A 676 -2.00 -28.45 -0.26
CA LEU A 676 -0.60 -28.03 -0.39
C LEU A 676 0.37 -29.17 -0.04
N GLU A 677 0.05 -29.98 0.98
CA GLU A 677 0.82 -31.18 1.33
C GLU A 677 0.85 -32.18 0.16
N GLN A 678 -0.30 -32.44 -0.47
CA GLN A 678 -0.35 -33.29 -1.66
C GLN A 678 0.44 -32.72 -2.84
N ALA A 679 0.43 -31.40 -3.05
CA ALA A 679 1.23 -30.75 -4.09
C ALA A 679 2.73 -30.89 -3.81
N ARG A 680 3.16 -30.61 -2.57
CA ARG A 680 4.54 -30.79 -2.11
C ARG A 680 5.02 -32.23 -2.33
N ASP A 681 4.25 -33.22 -1.88
CA ASP A 681 4.63 -34.62 -1.97
C ASP A 681 4.73 -35.09 -3.44
N ARG A 682 3.86 -34.58 -4.32
CA ARG A 682 3.96 -34.83 -5.77
C ARG A 682 5.25 -34.27 -6.35
N HIS A 683 5.64 -33.04 -6.01
CA HIS A 683 6.90 -32.44 -6.48
C HIS A 683 8.12 -33.20 -5.96
N ILE A 684 8.14 -33.55 -4.67
CA ILE A 684 9.21 -34.36 -4.07
C ILE A 684 9.34 -35.71 -4.79
N GLN A 685 8.22 -36.38 -5.08
CA GLN A 685 8.24 -37.66 -5.81
C GLN A 685 8.74 -37.50 -7.26
N GLN A 686 8.36 -36.42 -7.95
CA GLN A 686 8.81 -36.15 -9.32
C GLN A 686 10.31 -35.86 -9.38
N LEU A 687 10.82 -35.02 -8.47
CA LEU A 687 12.24 -34.70 -8.36
C LEU A 687 13.07 -35.95 -8.03
N ASN A 688 12.65 -36.75 -7.05
CA ASN A 688 13.35 -37.98 -6.68
C ASN A 688 13.39 -39.01 -7.80
N ARG A 689 12.32 -39.15 -8.60
CA ARG A 689 12.35 -40.03 -9.79
C ARG A 689 13.39 -39.58 -10.83
N GLN A 690 13.56 -38.27 -11.02
CA GLN A 690 14.59 -37.76 -11.95
C GLN A 690 16.00 -37.90 -11.40
N LEU A 691 16.19 -37.73 -10.10
CA LEU A 691 17.49 -37.92 -9.46
C LEU A 691 17.95 -39.39 -9.56
N LEU A 692 17.03 -40.33 -9.36
CA LEU A 692 17.28 -41.76 -9.61
C LEU A 692 17.64 -42.03 -11.07
N ALA A 693 16.94 -41.40 -12.02
CA ALA A 693 17.26 -41.53 -13.46
C ALA A 693 18.64 -40.97 -13.82
N LEU A 694 19.14 -39.99 -13.06
CA LEU A 694 20.48 -39.42 -13.19
C LEU A 694 21.55 -40.20 -12.40
N GLY A 695 21.18 -41.33 -11.78
CA GLY A 695 22.10 -42.22 -11.04
C GLY A 695 22.46 -41.73 -9.64
N VAL A 696 21.66 -40.83 -9.05
CA VAL A 696 21.84 -40.35 -7.68
C VAL A 696 20.85 -41.09 -6.78
N GLU A 697 21.32 -42.13 -6.10
CA GLU A 697 20.56 -42.80 -5.05
C GLU A 697 20.74 -42.07 -3.72
N ARG A 698 19.63 -41.64 -3.11
CA ARG A 698 19.62 -40.95 -1.81
C ARG A 698 18.29 -41.14 -1.08
N GLU A 699 18.29 -40.86 0.21
CA GLU A 699 17.07 -40.74 1.01
C GLU A 699 16.34 -39.43 0.69
N ALA A 700 15.04 -39.53 0.43
CA ALA A 700 14.19 -38.38 0.15
C ALA A 700 13.97 -37.55 1.42
N SER A 701 14.16 -36.24 1.33
CA SER A 701 13.78 -35.29 2.37
C SER A 701 12.26 -35.13 2.43
N ALA A 702 11.75 -34.83 3.61
CA ALA A 702 10.34 -34.47 3.81
C ALA A 702 10.01 -33.02 3.42
N ARG A 703 11.03 -32.18 3.22
CA ARG A 703 10.89 -30.76 2.84
C ARG A 703 11.26 -30.58 1.36
N LEU A 704 10.41 -29.90 0.61
CA LEU A 704 10.63 -29.62 -0.80
C LEU A 704 11.77 -28.63 -1.00
N GLU A 705 11.94 -27.64 -0.12
CA GLU A 705 13.03 -26.66 -0.27
C GLU A 705 14.42 -27.33 -0.23
N THR A 706 14.60 -28.32 0.65
CA THR A 706 15.84 -29.10 0.74
C THR A 706 16.11 -29.86 -0.57
N GLU A 707 15.07 -30.51 -1.12
CA GLU A 707 15.16 -31.22 -2.40
C GLU A 707 15.50 -30.27 -3.56
N LEU A 708 14.87 -29.09 -3.60
CA LEU A 708 15.09 -28.08 -4.64
C LEU A 708 16.51 -27.55 -4.63
N LEU A 709 17.04 -27.15 -3.47
CA LEU A 709 18.42 -26.65 -3.35
C LEU A 709 19.44 -27.67 -3.85
N GLU A 710 19.22 -28.94 -3.54
CA GLU A 710 20.11 -30.02 -3.99
C GLU A 710 19.97 -30.30 -5.48
N CYS A 711 18.75 -30.28 -6.03
CA CYS A 711 18.51 -30.41 -7.47
C CYS A 711 19.12 -29.25 -8.25
N GLU A 712 19.05 -28.02 -7.73
CA GLU A 712 19.66 -26.82 -8.32
C GLU A 712 21.19 -26.94 -8.33
N ALA A 713 21.79 -27.35 -7.21
CA ALA A 713 23.24 -27.57 -7.14
C ALA A 713 23.70 -28.66 -8.12
N LEU A 714 22.92 -29.74 -8.27
CA LEU A 714 23.22 -30.80 -9.24
C LEU A 714 23.06 -30.31 -10.69
N THR A 715 21.99 -29.56 -10.98
CA THR A 715 21.75 -28.96 -12.30
C THR A 715 22.91 -28.04 -12.68
N GLN A 716 23.39 -27.20 -11.75
CA GLN A 716 24.53 -26.32 -11.98
C GLN A 716 25.82 -27.09 -12.26
N ARG A 717 26.10 -28.15 -11.50
CA ARG A 717 27.25 -29.04 -11.76
C ARG A 717 27.18 -29.70 -13.14
N LEU A 718 26.02 -30.20 -13.55
CA LEU A 718 25.82 -30.81 -14.88
C LEU A 718 26.02 -29.80 -16.01
N VAL A 719 25.51 -28.56 -15.85
CA VAL A 719 25.71 -27.48 -16.82
C VAL A 719 27.18 -27.09 -16.93
N GLU A 720 27.89 -26.94 -15.81
CA GLU A 720 29.32 -26.61 -15.79
C GLU A 720 30.18 -27.69 -16.46
N VAL A 721 29.89 -28.98 -16.19
CA VAL A 721 30.56 -30.10 -16.86
C VAL A 721 30.27 -30.09 -18.35
N GLY A 722 29.01 -29.87 -18.76
CA GLY A 722 28.62 -29.77 -20.18
C GLY A 722 29.33 -28.63 -20.92
N GLN A 723 29.40 -27.44 -20.32
CA GLN A 723 30.11 -26.28 -20.89
C GLN A 723 31.61 -26.54 -21.00
N LYS A 724 32.24 -27.12 -19.97
CA LYS A 724 33.66 -27.50 -20.00
C LYS A 724 33.95 -28.49 -21.12
N ARG A 725 33.10 -29.51 -21.32
CA ARG A 725 33.22 -30.44 -22.46
C ARG A 725 33.13 -29.71 -23.79
N LEU A 726 32.15 -28.83 -23.98
CA LEU A 726 32.00 -28.09 -25.24
C LEU A 726 33.20 -27.18 -25.56
N VAL A 727 33.80 -26.56 -24.55
CA VAL A 727 35.04 -25.77 -24.71
C VAL A 727 36.23 -26.66 -25.06
N LEU A 728 36.39 -27.81 -24.39
CA LEU A 728 37.46 -28.77 -24.69
C LEU A 728 37.29 -29.36 -26.10
N ASP A 729 36.06 -29.66 -26.52
CA ASP A 729 35.74 -30.18 -27.85
C ASP A 729 36.13 -29.18 -28.95
N LYS A 730 35.84 -27.88 -28.76
CA LYS A 730 36.30 -26.82 -29.67
C LYS A 730 37.82 -26.72 -29.72
N LYS A 731 38.49 -26.76 -28.55
CA LYS A 731 39.95 -26.73 -28.46
C LYS A 731 40.59 -27.94 -29.15
N ILE A 732 39.99 -29.13 -29.06
CA ILE A 732 40.46 -30.32 -29.77
C ILE A 732 40.42 -30.05 -31.28
N ILE A 733 39.27 -29.61 -31.81
CA ILE A 733 39.11 -29.32 -33.24
C ILE A 733 40.15 -28.30 -33.73
N GLU A 734 40.36 -27.21 -32.97
CA GLU A 734 41.36 -26.18 -33.30
C GLU A 734 42.79 -26.75 -33.32
N ARG A 735 43.16 -27.54 -32.32
CA ARG A 735 44.51 -28.13 -32.23
C ARG A 735 44.73 -29.26 -33.25
N GLU A 736 43.71 -30.03 -33.60
CA GLU A 736 43.78 -31.02 -34.69
C GLU A 736 44.09 -30.33 -36.02
N ALA A 737 43.44 -29.19 -36.31
CA ALA A 737 43.70 -28.40 -37.50
C ALA A 737 45.14 -27.86 -37.53
N GLU A 738 45.67 -27.38 -36.39
CA GLU A 738 47.07 -26.95 -36.28
C GLU A 738 48.08 -28.09 -36.47
N VAL A 739 47.81 -29.28 -35.93
CA VAL A 739 48.65 -30.49 -36.17
C VAL A 739 48.68 -30.82 -37.66
N HIS A 740 47.54 -30.75 -38.35
CA HIS A 740 47.49 -30.93 -39.79
C HIS A 740 48.29 -29.86 -40.56
N ALA A 741 48.22 -28.59 -40.16
CA ALA A 741 48.97 -27.51 -40.80
C ALA A 741 50.50 -27.63 -40.57
N PHE A 742 50.94 -27.92 -39.35
CA PHE A 742 52.36 -28.08 -39.03
C PHE A 742 52.96 -29.34 -39.65
N SER A 743 52.22 -30.44 -39.72
CA SER A 743 52.67 -31.65 -40.43
C SER A 743 52.83 -31.42 -41.94
N ALA A 744 51.94 -30.67 -42.57
CA ALA A 744 52.10 -30.25 -43.96
C ALA A 744 53.34 -29.35 -44.16
N THR A 745 53.57 -28.41 -43.24
CA THR A 745 54.75 -27.52 -43.27
C THR A 745 56.06 -28.30 -43.11
N LEU A 746 56.09 -29.27 -42.20
CA LEU A 746 57.21 -30.18 -42.00
C LEU A 746 57.49 -30.97 -43.28
N ARG A 747 56.46 -31.53 -43.91
CA ARG A 747 56.60 -32.28 -45.17
C ARG A 747 57.26 -31.42 -46.26
N LEU A 748 56.74 -30.21 -46.48
CA LEU A 748 57.29 -29.27 -47.48
C LEU A 748 58.74 -28.85 -47.19
N ALA A 749 59.08 -28.58 -45.92
CA ALA A 749 60.45 -28.27 -45.53
C ALA A 749 61.41 -29.45 -45.75
N THR A 750 60.94 -30.67 -45.52
CA THR A 750 61.72 -31.91 -45.72
C THR A 750 61.97 -32.16 -47.20
N GLU A 751 60.95 -32.00 -48.05
CA GLU A 751 61.05 -32.09 -49.51
C GLU A 751 62.01 -31.03 -50.07
N ALA A 752 61.93 -29.78 -49.59
CA ALA A 752 62.80 -28.69 -50.01
C ALA A 752 64.27 -28.92 -49.62
N LEU A 753 64.53 -29.44 -48.42
CA LEU A 753 65.88 -29.79 -47.98
C LEU A 753 66.47 -30.95 -48.81
N ALA A 754 65.66 -31.95 -49.17
CA ALA A 754 66.08 -33.04 -50.04
C ALA A 754 66.44 -32.53 -51.45
N ALA A 755 65.61 -31.64 -52.03
CA ALA A 755 65.88 -31.03 -53.33
C ALA A 755 67.12 -30.12 -53.32
N TRP A 756 67.35 -29.39 -52.22
CA TRP A 756 68.60 -28.64 -52.01
C TRP A 756 69.81 -29.58 -51.99
N LYS A 757 69.73 -30.70 -51.27
CA LYS A 757 70.84 -31.66 -51.16
C LYS A 757 71.26 -32.21 -52.51
N THR A 758 70.30 -32.58 -53.37
CA THR A 758 70.60 -33.03 -54.74
C THR A 758 71.31 -31.97 -55.58
N ARG A 759 70.91 -30.69 -55.45
CA ARG A 759 71.59 -29.58 -56.14
C ARG A 759 73.00 -29.35 -55.60
N TRP A 760 73.18 -29.45 -54.29
CA TRP A 760 74.48 -29.31 -53.62
C TRP A 760 75.47 -30.39 -54.02
N ASP A 761 75.04 -31.65 -54.03
CA ASP A 761 75.86 -32.80 -54.44
C ASP A 761 76.40 -32.61 -55.89
N GLY A 762 75.55 -32.10 -56.80
CA GLY A 762 75.95 -31.78 -58.18
C GLY A 762 76.93 -30.61 -58.29
N LEU A 763 76.84 -29.61 -57.41
CA LEU A 763 77.80 -28.51 -57.33
C LEU A 763 79.16 -28.98 -56.80
N MET A 764 79.19 -29.82 -55.76
CA MET A 764 80.44 -30.35 -55.19
C MET A 764 81.20 -31.23 -56.21
N GLN A 765 80.48 -32.08 -56.96
CA GLN A 765 81.08 -32.89 -58.04
C GLN A 765 81.74 -32.04 -59.13
N ARG A 766 81.13 -30.91 -59.52
CA ARG A 766 81.68 -30.00 -60.55
C ARG A 766 82.96 -29.28 -60.12
N ILE A 767 83.13 -29.09 -58.81
CA ILE A 767 84.25 -28.37 -58.18
C ILE A 767 85.38 -29.35 -57.79
N GLY A 768 85.11 -30.66 -57.88
CA GLY A 768 86.08 -31.72 -57.60
C GLY A 768 86.21 -32.05 -56.10
N LEU A 769 85.20 -31.69 -55.30
CA LEU A 769 85.08 -32.07 -53.89
C LEU A 769 84.14 -33.27 -53.73
N PRO A 770 84.29 -34.09 -52.67
CA PRO A 770 83.35 -35.16 -52.37
C PRO A 770 81.91 -34.65 -52.25
N ALA A 771 80.93 -35.40 -52.75
CA ALA A 771 79.52 -35.02 -52.66
C ALA A 771 79.02 -34.85 -51.20
N SER A 772 79.70 -35.45 -50.22
CA SER A 772 79.37 -35.36 -48.80
C SER A 772 79.94 -34.13 -48.07
N THR A 773 80.63 -33.21 -48.77
CA THR A 773 81.24 -32.03 -48.13
C THR A 773 80.17 -31.08 -47.62
N SER A 774 80.25 -30.69 -46.34
CA SER A 774 79.30 -29.74 -45.74
C SER A 774 79.50 -28.32 -46.31
N PRO A 775 78.45 -27.47 -46.30
CA PRO A 775 78.57 -26.07 -46.72
C PRO A 775 79.66 -25.29 -45.98
N SER A 776 79.91 -25.60 -44.70
CA SER A 776 81.00 -24.98 -43.93
C SER A 776 82.38 -25.42 -44.44
N ALA A 777 82.59 -26.73 -44.64
CA ALA A 777 83.86 -27.28 -45.11
C ALA A 777 84.19 -26.85 -46.56
N ALA A 778 83.18 -26.71 -47.42
CA ALA A 778 83.35 -26.16 -48.76
C ALA A 778 83.72 -24.66 -48.74
N GLY A 779 83.17 -23.89 -47.79
CA GLY A 779 83.54 -22.49 -47.55
C GLY A 779 84.99 -22.35 -47.08
N ASP A 780 85.41 -23.18 -46.12
CA ASP A 780 86.78 -23.18 -45.60
C ASP A 780 87.82 -23.51 -46.69
N TYR A 781 87.50 -24.45 -47.58
CA TYR A 781 88.34 -24.80 -48.73
C TYR A 781 88.56 -23.61 -49.69
N ILE A 782 87.53 -22.80 -49.94
CA ILE A 782 87.64 -21.61 -50.80
C ILE A 782 88.45 -20.50 -50.15
N GLU A 783 88.34 -20.32 -48.83
CA GLU A 783 89.18 -19.35 -48.10
C GLU A 783 90.67 -19.74 -48.14
N GLN A 784 91.00 -21.03 -48.06
CA GLN A 784 92.38 -21.50 -48.24
C GLN A 784 92.92 -21.19 -49.64
N VAL A 785 92.10 -21.36 -50.69
CA VAL A 785 92.47 -20.99 -52.07
C VAL A 785 92.65 -19.47 -52.21
N LYS A 786 91.82 -18.63 -51.58
CA LYS A 786 92.03 -17.16 -51.56
C LYS A 786 93.35 -16.79 -50.88
N ALA A 787 93.64 -17.41 -49.75
CA ALA A 787 94.84 -17.15 -48.96
C ALA A 787 96.14 -17.58 -49.68
N LEU A 788 96.07 -18.57 -50.57
CA LEU A 788 97.16 -18.95 -51.47
C LEU A 788 97.48 -17.84 -52.50
N PHE A 789 96.46 -17.35 -53.21
CA PHE A 789 96.65 -16.28 -54.21
C PHE A 789 97.13 -14.96 -53.59
N ALA A 790 96.72 -14.66 -52.34
CA ALA A 790 97.22 -13.50 -51.61
C ALA A 790 98.74 -13.57 -51.36
N ALA A 791 99.24 -14.72 -50.88
CA ALA A 791 100.67 -14.91 -50.61
C ALA A 791 101.55 -14.85 -51.88
N GLN A 792 101.04 -15.33 -53.03
CA GLN A 792 101.74 -15.22 -54.32
C GLN A 792 101.88 -13.76 -54.79
N ASN A 793 100.78 -12.99 -54.70
CA ASN A 793 100.79 -11.59 -55.12
C ASN A 793 101.73 -10.72 -54.25
N GLU A 794 101.86 -11.03 -52.96
CA GLU A 794 102.82 -10.35 -52.07
C GLU A 794 104.28 -10.65 -52.45
N ALA A 795 104.60 -11.89 -52.81
CA ALA A 795 105.95 -12.27 -53.25
C ALA A 795 106.38 -11.57 -54.55
N GLU A 796 105.46 -11.38 -55.50
CA GLU A 796 105.73 -10.64 -56.74
C GLU A 796 105.99 -9.14 -56.50
N LYS A 797 105.23 -8.51 -55.61
CA LYS A 797 105.42 -7.09 -55.23
C LYS A 797 106.78 -6.84 -54.58
N LEU A 798 107.25 -7.75 -53.73
CA LEU A 798 108.58 -7.67 -53.11
C LEU A 798 109.70 -7.80 -54.15
N SER A 799 109.51 -8.56 -55.24
CA SER A 799 110.50 -8.68 -56.32
C SER A 799 110.70 -7.37 -57.10
N ILE A 800 109.62 -6.62 -57.33
CA ILE A 800 109.68 -5.32 -58.03
C ILE A 800 110.39 -4.28 -57.16
N SER A 801 110.19 -4.34 -55.84
CA SER A 801 110.77 -3.38 -54.89
C SER A 801 112.30 -3.51 -54.77
N ILE A 802 112.85 -4.73 -54.88
CA ILE A 802 114.30 -4.96 -54.81
C ILE A 802 115.05 -4.37 -56.02
N ALA A 803 114.46 -4.42 -57.22
CA ALA A 803 115.07 -3.87 -58.43
C ALA A 803 115.16 -2.33 -58.41
N ALA A 804 114.20 -1.65 -57.77
CA ALA A 804 114.18 -0.20 -57.66
C ALA A 804 115.24 0.37 -56.68
N ILE A 805 115.68 -0.43 -55.70
CA ILE A 805 116.70 -0.03 -54.71
C ILE A 805 118.10 0.06 -55.35
N ASP A 806 118.43 -0.85 -56.27
CA ASP A 806 119.76 -0.90 -56.91
C ASP A 806 119.99 0.30 -57.87
N ASP A 807 118.95 0.84 -58.51
CA ASP A 807 119.02 2.02 -59.41
C ASP A 807 119.15 3.36 -58.64
N GLN A 808 118.61 3.46 -57.43
CA GLN A 808 118.68 4.70 -56.62
C GLN A 808 120.10 5.00 -56.10
N ALA A 809 120.95 3.98 -55.95
CA ALA A 809 122.31 4.10 -55.41
C ALA A 809 123.24 4.96 -56.29
N ALA A 810 123.15 4.82 -57.61
CA ALA A 810 124.03 5.50 -58.56
C ALA A 810 123.71 7.00 -58.72
N SER A 811 122.46 7.42 -58.45
CA SER A 811 122.01 8.81 -58.61
C SER A 811 122.43 9.71 -57.45
N LEU A 812 122.64 9.17 -56.24
CA LEU A 812 122.90 9.94 -55.02
C LEU A 812 124.34 10.52 -55.01
N GLN A 813 125.33 9.73 -55.44
CA GLN A 813 126.75 10.13 -55.45
C GLN A 813 127.05 11.39 -56.27
N ASN A 814 126.33 11.63 -57.36
CA ASN A 814 126.56 12.79 -58.23
C ASN A 814 125.93 14.09 -57.71
N GLN A 815 124.91 14.01 -56.85
CA GLN A 815 124.19 15.19 -56.35
C GLN A 815 124.88 15.80 -55.11
N VAL A 816 125.47 14.97 -54.24
CA VAL A 816 126.19 15.40 -53.02
C VAL A 816 127.42 16.26 -53.33
N ALA A 817 128.15 15.95 -54.41
CA ALA A 817 129.32 16.72 -54.83
C ALA A 817 128.99 18.15 -55.30
N GLY A 818 127.75 18.41 -55.73
CA GLY A 818 127.32 19.73 -56.20
C GLY A 818 126.94 20.69 -55.07
N ILE A 819 126.38 20.18 -53.97
CA ILE A 819 125.86 21.02 -52.87
C ILE A 819 126.96 21.41 -51.87
N THR A 820 127.88 20.49 -51.59
CA THR A 820 129.04 20.72 -50.70
C THR A 820 129.98 21.82 -51.21
N ALA A 821 130.02 22.07 -52.52
CA ALA A 821 130.79 23.15 -53.12
C ALA A 821 130.16 24.56 -52.96
N ALA A 822 128.85 24.65 -52.69
CA ALA A 822 128.10 25.91 -52.75
C ALA A 822 127.83 26.56 -51.38
N VAL A 823 127.71 25.77 -50.31
CA VAL A 823 127.20 26.25 -49.00
C VAL A 823 128.23 26.16 -47.88
N THR A 824 129.10 25.14 -47.88
CA THR A 824 130.10 24.89 -46.82
C THR A 824 131.34 24.21 -47.42
N PRO A 825 132.26 24.97 -48.04
CA PRO A 825 133.38 24.42 -48.81
C PRO A 825 134.44 23.65 -47.99
N GLU A 826 134.33 23.62 -46.67
CA GLU A 826 135.23 22.87 -45.78
C GLU A 826 134.96 21.34 -45.78
N LEU A 827 133.79 20.88 -46.27
CA LEU A 827 133.36 19.47 -46.24
C LEU A 827 133.63 18.69 -47.56
N ALA A 828 134.21 19.33 -48.58
CA ALA A 828 134.39 18.74 -49.91
C ALA A 828 135.42 17.58 -50.00
N ALA A 829 136.16 17.28 -48.92
CA ALA A 829 137.17 16.23 -48.89
C ALA A 829 136.68 14.87 -48.34
N LEU A 830 135.39 14.76 -47.98
CA LEU A 830 134.76 13.56 -47.40
C LEU A 830 134.04 12.69 -48.45
N SER A 831 133.80 11.41 -48.15
CA SER A 831 133.02 10.51 -49.02
C SER A 831 131.56 11.00 -49.14
N ALA A 832 130.84 10.66 -50.21
CA ALA A 832 129.45 11.13 -50.40
C ALA A 832 128.49 10.73 -49.27
N GLU A 833 128.83 9.72 -48.47
CA GLU A 833 128.09 9.32 -47.27
C GLU A 833 128.50 10.06 -45.99
N ASP A 834 129.72 10.60 -45.95
CA ASP A 834 130.26 11.33 -44.80
C ASP A 834 130.16 12.85 -44.96
N ALA A 835 129.91 13.32 -46.20
CA ALA A 835 129.77 14.73 -46.57
C ALA A 835 128.32 15.25 -46.50
N VAL A 836 127.32 14.34 -46.46
CA VAL A 836 125.90 14.60 -46.11
C VAL A 836 125.69 14.22 -44.65
#